data_AF-A0A838EVG1-F1
#
_entry.id   AF-A0A838EVG1-F1
#
_cell.length_a   1.000
_cell.length_b   1.000
_cell.length_c   1.000
_cell.angle_alpha   90.00
_cell.angle_beta   90.00
_cell.angle_gamma   90.00
#
_symmetry.space_group_name_H-M   'P 1'
#
loop_
_entity.id
_entity.type
_entity.pdbx_description
1 polymer ?
#
loop_
_entity_poly.entity_id
_entity_poly.type
_entity_poly.pdbx_seq_one_letter_code
_entity_poly.pdbx_strand_id
1 'polypeptide(L)'
;MQQPKPQTAFERFLALSLVEQSAQKYSRGYKMCCPVHGDKRASLIFWEDEQDGHVGIRCFAGCQRADICAALGVRESDLYNGARAPQPGPTRKIDLFDLVLHKFIHPTVLFNLQVEDNVTWKTPNGQQIRGVIRLPYFLEDGTLYRRSRIRTAISAGDGSYWDGAEAPLIPYGLHKLEEARTQKLLWLVEGESDCWTHWSHGIPTLGIPGVGNTKVLEAAHLREIETLYIVQEPPTAGKKQDAGKQFVDGLCQRLRELAYPGEVYVVSLQHSLGFKDPNDLHKHLFVEGRIKEYPTELDKAVYEALPLDITAGLPHKEQLSEVQPLVEEAIGKQESNTLYALAPRVARLETRQQAVILTAMRQHMKKESGFSPRIFNKLMKEEMERQGQVQHISVTNKPDIKISGNIEEDANATLMALYSANIPPVLFVRRGKLARCRVDEEGKPLIEDLDEALLLFEMARAANFLSYNQARQAYSPTYPPVALARHILSAKSWRFPALRGITEVPVVRDDGTILDQPGYDPQAKLIYLPHPDLVIPAIPTNPTPQEVEEARNFAWKYFEEFAYETRSDGANAFGLLLTTVTRSLYGAVPMAAIDATKQGSGKGLLSKGIAYVAQGRSAAAMVPPSDENEWRKTLTSQLVEGNLLISLDNVDGLLYSSTLASFLTADVWTARLLGTMNSPEMPQRSMIMCNGNNLQLGGDIPRRSYRIRMDAGVSKPWMRNKFTYSPLIKFIRQDRGKIIASLLTMARAWIVAGRPAPATPLPALADFTGWCEVIGGILAFADVDGFLENLNQLYEETDTDGPQWAAFLEYWHATALGTKKYTAAQIVEKIKQDADFASSLPEPLAGLPLQEPKEVKAFSIKLGRALQKRKGTPYGASNYRLNKSEDTHSKQKLWSVSDAPQAQAAPARLVWGKKLPEPEPPPLEEQVTTPSEEGMLPDIADEAPASLHAEDALMHEVSDVCEAPTCQRSIEEVEDFSFDLYGNGWCEHHRNRGQVLEEGAYLSPAFPPLCCAYRQLEEGQASWEAFVKTVPDEGILAILQAIEAYKAREPEEPSS
;
A
#
# COMPACT_ATOMS: atom_id res chain seq x y z
N MET A 1 8.46 -15.63 79.97
CA MET A 1 8.92 -15.89 78.60
C MET A 1 7.69 -16.25 77.77
N GLN A 2 7.17 -15.30 77.00
CA GLN A 2 6.05 -15.54 76.08
C GLN A 2 6.55 -16.43 74.94
N GLN A 3 5.80 -17.50 74.63
CA GLN A 3 6.00 -18.29 73.43
C GLN A 3 5.84 -17.38 72.19
N PRO A 4 6.64 -17.54 71.13
CA PRO A 4 6.47 -16.75 69.91
C PRO A 4 5.09 -17.04 69.32
N LYS A 5 4.36 -15.98 68.95
CA LYS A 5 3.08 -16.07 68.25
C LYS A 5 3.23 -16.94 66.99
N PRO A 6 2.21 -17.74 66.62
CA PRO A 6 2.22 -18.44 65.33
C PRO A 6 2.29 -17.40 64.19
N GLN A 7 3.33 -17.47 63.35
CA GLN A 7 3.47 -16.59 62.20
C GLN A 7 2.42 -16.93 61.13
N THR A 8 1.72 -15.93 60.58
CA THR A 8 0.76 -16.13 59.48
C THR A 8 1.48 -16.51 58.18
N ALA A 9 0.77 -17.06 57.20
CA ALA A 9 1.30 -17.39 55.88
C ALA A 9 1.91 -16.15 55.21
N PHE A 10 1.29 -14.99 55.41
CA PHE A 10 1.79 -13.72 54.93
C PHE A 10 3.07 -13.27 55.65
N GLU A 11 3.14 -13.42 56.97
CA GLU A 11 4.37 -13.13 57.74
C GLU A 11 5.53 -14.06 57.33
N ARG A 12 5.24 -15.34 57.06
CA ARG A 12 6.25 -16.29 56.53
C ARG A 12 6.69 -15.93 55.12
N PHE A 13 5.77 -15.46 54.28
CA PHE A 13 6.07 -15.05 52.90
C PHE A 13 6.90 -13.76 52.86
N LEU A 14 6.64 -12.80 53.75
CA LEU A 14 7.45 -11.59 53.92
C LEU A 14 8.86 -11.89 54.43
N ALA A 15 9.04 -12.97 55.19
CA ALA A 15 10.34 -13.41 55.72
C ALA A 15 11.20 -14.18 54.70
N LEU A 16 10.74 -14.39 53.47
CA LEU A 16 11.55 -15.00 52.41
C LEU A 16 12.68 -14.05 52.02
N SER A 17 13.92 -14.55 51.96
CA SER A 17 15.12 -13.73 51.71
C SER A 17 15.01 -12.85 50.46
N LEU A 18 14.39 -13.33 49.37
CA LEU A 18 14.18 -12.57 48.14
C LEU A 18 13.11 -11.47 48.29
N VAL A 19 12.07 -11.76 49.06
CA VAL A 19 10.96 -10.83 49.33
C VAL A 19 11.43 -9.73 50.27
N GLU A 20 12.11 -10.09 51.37
CA GLU A 20 12.65 -9.14 52.35
C GLU A 20 13.63 -8.13 51.72
N GLN A 21 14.43 -8.58 50.74
CA GLN A 21 15.45 -7.74 50.10
C GLN A 21 14.88 -6.77 49.03
N SER A 22 13.74 -7.09 48.42
CA SER A 22 13.29 -6.40 47.19
C SER A 22 11.85 -5.89 47.23
N ALA A 23 11.03 -6.31 48.20
CA ALA A 23 9.65 -5.91 48.30
C ALA A 23 9.49 -4.51 48.90
N GLN A 24 8.68 -3.69 48.23
CA GLN A 24 8.30 -2.35 48.67
C GLN A 24 6.82 -2.32 49.03
N LYS A 25 6.48 -1.72 50.16
CA LYS A 25 5.08 -1.57 50.60
C LYS A 25 4.34 -0.54 49.75
N TYR A 26 3.06 -0.78 49.47
CA TYR A 26 2.13 0.18 48.86
C TYR A 26 0.74 0.09 49.54
N SER A 27 -0.23 0.89 49.06
CA SER A 27 -1.53 1.10 49.73
C SER A 27 -2.38 -0.16 49.99
N ARG A 28 -2.17 -1.26 49.26
CA ARG A 28 -2.94 -2.51 49.41
C ARG A 28 -2.06 -3.78 49.54
N GLY A 29 -0.77 -3.63 49.82
CA GLY A 29 0.13 -4.78 49.95
C GLY A 29 1.59 -4.44 49.66
N TYR A 30 2.29 -5.33 48.96
CA TYR A 30 3.69 -5.20 48.61
C TYR A 30 3.91 -5.44 47.11
N LYS A 31 4.98 -4.84 46.56
CA LYS A 31 5.38 -4.97 45.16
C LYS A 31 6.88 -5.23 45.04
N MET A 32 7.29 -6.06 44.07
CA MET A 32 8.69 -6.34 43.75
C MET A 32 8.88 -6.71 42.27
N CYS A 33 10.13 -6.77 41.80
CA CYS A 33 10.47 -7.39 40.53
C CYS A 33 10.15 -8.89 40.57
N CYS A 34 9.60 -9.44 39.49
CA CYS A 34 9.21 -10.84 39.46
C CYS A 34 10.45 -11.73 39.33
N PRO A 35 10.64 -12.74 40.20
CA PRO A 35 11.84 -13.58 40.15
C PRO A 35 11.87 -14.56 38.97
N VAL A 36 10.77 -14.67 38.21
CA VAL A 36 10.63 -15.57 37.06
C VAL A 36 11.20 -14.97 35.77
N HIS A 37 11.26 -13.63 35.66
CA HIS A 37 11.75 -12.94 34.45
C HIS A 37 12.57 -11.69 34.80
N GLY A 38 13.43 -11.23 33.88
CA GLY A 38 14.35 -10.13 34.16
C GLY A 38 13.73 -8.73 33.99
N ASP A 39 12.85 -8.31 34.92
CA ASP A 39 12.25 -6.97 34.91
C ASP A 39 13.05 -5.93 35.72
N LYS A 40 13.10 -4.68 35.20
CA LYS A 40 13.76 -3.54 35.86
C LYS A 40 12.79 -2.71 36.73
N ARG A 41 11.51 -3.03 36.73
CA ARG A 41 10.43 -2.36 37.48
C ARG A 41 9.55 -3.41 38.13
N ALA A 42 9.01 -3.11 39.31
CA ALA A 42 8.21 -4.07 40.07
C ALA A 42 6.94 -4.53 39.32
N SER A 43 6.95 -5.75 38.77
CA SER A 43 5.82 -6.36 38.05
C SER A 43 5.02 -7.37 38.88
N LEU A 44 5.53 -7.79 40.04
CA LEU A 44 4.87 -8.72 40.96
C LEU A 44 4.26 -7.94 42.13
N ILE A 45 2.97 -8.14 42.39
CA ILE A 45 2.29 -7.66 43.60
C ILE A 45 1.82 -8.83 44.45
N PHE A 46 1.81 -8.63 45.76
CA PHE A 46 1.27 -9.60 46.70
C PHE A 46 0.65 -8.92 47.93
N TRP A 47 -0.36 -9.56 48.52
CA TRP A 47 -1.15 -9.03 49.63
C TRP A 47 -1.64 -10.16 50.54
N GLU A 48 -2.03 -9.81 51.76
CA GLU A 48 -2.75 -10.70 52.66
C GLU A 48 -4.23 -10.57 52.35
N ASP A 49 -4.91 -11.68 52.10
CA ASP A 49 -6.35 -11.68 51.91
C ASP A 49 -7.06 -11.47 53.26
N GLU A 50 -7.98 -10.51 53.30
CA GLU A 50 -8.67 -10.13 54.54
C GLU A 50 -9.65 -11.21 55.04
N GLN A 51 -10.06 -12.16 54.18
CA GLN A 51 -11.06 -13.18 54.52
C GLN A 51 -10.47 -14.43 55.18
N ASP A 52 -9.32 -14.91 54.70
CA ASP A 52 -8.72 -16.19 55.16
C ASP A 52 -7.21 -16.08 55.48
N GLY A 53 -6.62 -14.89 55.35
CA GLY A 53 -5.22 -14.62 55.67
C GLY A 53 -4.23 -15.33 54.74
N HIS A 54 -4.66 -15.76 53.54
CA HIS A 54 -3.77 -16.33 52.54
C HIS A 54 -2.98 -15.25 51.79
N VAL A 55 -1.88 -15.66 51.16
CA VAL A 55 -1.06 -14.76 50.35
C VAL A 55 -1.58 -14.76 48.90
N GLY A 56 -2.17 -13.64 48.50
CA GLY A 56 -2.49 -13.35 47.10
C GLY A 56 -1.24 -12.91 46.36
N ILE A 57 -0.99 -13.47 45.18
CA ILE A 57 0.15 -13.08 44.31
C ILE A 57 -0.33 -12.87 42.88
N ARG A 58 0.13 -11.80 42.21
CA ARG A 58 -0.19 -11.50 40.81
C ARG A 58 0.98 -10.83 40.10
N CYS A 59 1.36 -11.36 38.94
CA CYS A 59 2.35 -10.74 38.06
C CYS A 59 1.66 -10.07 36.86
N PHE A 60 1.96 -8.80 36.60
CA PHE A 60 1.39 -8.04 35.47
C PHE A 60 2.00 -8.40 34.11
N ALA A 61 3.10 -9.17 34.10
CA ALA A 61 3.70 -9.73 32.89
C ALA A 61 3.18 -11.14 32.53
N GLY A 62 2.22 -11.68 33.30
CA GLY A 62 1.52 -12.92 32.96
C GLY A 62 2.19 -14.23 33.41
N CYS A 63 3.19 -14.19 34.30
CA CYS A 63 3.78 -15.42 34.86
C CYS A 63 2.76 -16.23 35.67
N GLN A 64 2.80 -17.56 35.56
CA GLN A 64 1.92 -18.45 36.30
C GLN A 64 2.27 -18.48 37.79
N ARG A 65 1.25 -18.66 38.63
CA ARG A 65 1.36 -18.69 40.10
C ARG A 65 2.39 -19.74 40.56
N ALA A 66 2.34 -20.93 39.96
CA ALA A 66 3.24 -22.04 40.26
C ALA A 66 4.72 -21.70 40.01
N ASP A 67 5.02 -21.02 38.89
CA ASP A 67 6.37 -20.64 38.52
C ASP A 67 6.95 -19.59 39.47
N ILE A 68 6.12 -18.65 39.92
CA ILE A 68 6.49 -17.62 40.90
C ILE A 68 6.80 -18.27 42.25
N CYS A 69 5.95 -19.20 42.71
CA CYS A 69 6.20 -19.96 43.94
C CYS A 69 7.51 -20.76 43.86
N ALA A 70 7.73 -21.46 42.74
CA ALA A 70 8.96 -22.22 42.52
C ALA A 70 10.21 -21.33 42.54
N ALA A 71 10.16 -20.16 41.88
CA ALA A 71 11.26 -19.20 41.86
C ALA A 71 11.55 -18.56 43.23
N LEU A 72 10.53 -18.44 44.09
CA LEU A 72 10.65 -17.98 45.48
C LEU A 72 11.03 -19.10 46.46
N GLY A 73 11.14 -20.35 46.00
CA GLY A 73 11.49 -21.49 46.83
C GLY A 73 10.37 -21.96 47.78
N VAL A 74 9.11 -21.66 47.47
CA VAL A 74 7.94 -22.06 48.25
C VAL A 74 6.98 -22.91 47.43
N ARG A 75 6.17 -23.74 48.09
CA ARG A 75 5.08 -24.47 47.44
C ARG A 75 3.82 -23.62 47.49
N GLU A 76 2.90 -23.82 46.54
CA GLU A 76 1.62 -23.08 46.54
C GLU A 76 0.82 -23.27 47.83
N SER A 77 0.91 -24.46 48.45
CA SER A 77 0.31 -24.74 49.75
C SER A 77 0.82 -23.84 50.88
N ASP A 78 2.05 -23.34 50.77
CA ASP A 78 2.70 -22.53 51.79
C ASP A 78 2.16 -21.09 51.80
N LEU A 79 1.40 -20.70 50.75
CA LEU A 79 0.65 -19.43 50.68
C LEU A 79 -0.59 -19.41 51.58
N TYR A 80 -0.94 -20.54 52.18
CA TYR A 80 -2.12 -20.70 53.02
C TYR A 80 -1.71 -21.03 54.47
N ASN A 81 -2.57 -20.74 55.44
CA ASN A 81 -2.36 -21.01 56.86
C ASN A 81 -2.58 -22.50 57.23
N GLY A 82 -2.03 -23.43 56.44
CA GLY A 82 -2.25 -24.87 56.61
C GLY A 82 -3.64 -25.38 56.18
N ALA A 83 -4.46 -24.51 55.59
CA ALA A 83 -5.74 -24.86 55.00
C ALA A 83 -5.57 -25.39 53.56
N ARG A 84 -6.42 -26.35 53.16
CA ARG A 84 -6.58 -26.75 51.74
C ARG A 84 -7.08 -25.51 50.98
N ALA A 85 -6.59 -25.29 49.75
CA ALA A 85 -7.07 -24.21 48.89
C ALA A 85 -8.62 -24.17 48.92
N PRO A 86 -9.26 -23.01 49.17
CA PRO A 86 -10.70 -22.95 49.28
C PRO A 86 -11.32 -23.55 48.01
N GLN A 87 -12.28 -24.46 48.19
CA GLN A 87 -13.18 -24.82 47.09
C GLN A 87 -13.78 -23.50 46.59
N PRO A 88 -13.81 -23.26 45.27
CA PRO A 88 -14.35 -22.01 44.75
C PRO A 88 -15.72 -21.79 45.39
N GLY A 89 -15.87 -20.65 46.06
CA GLY A 89 -17.15 -20.24 46.61
C GLY A 89 -18.22 -20.26 45.51
N PRO A 90 -19.51 -20.20 45.86
CA PRO A 90 -20.57 -20.19 44.86
C PRO A 90 -20.22 -19.15 43.80
N THR A 91 -20.01 -19.63 42.57
CA THR A 91 -19.62 -18.80 41.44
C THR A 91 -20.63 -17.68 41.36
N ARG A 92 -20.14 -16.44 41.30
CA ARG A 92 -20.97 -15.29 40.95
C ARG A 92 -21.81 -15.72 39.75
N LYS A 93 -23.15 -15.65 39.90
CA LYS A 93 -24.09 -15.99 38.84
C LYS A 93 -23.76 -15.09 37.65
N ILE A 94 -23.66 -15.70 36.47
CA ILE A 94 -23.43 -14.94 35.25
C ILE A 94 -24.68 -14.11 34.95
N ASP A 95 -24.49 -12.82 34.73
CA ASP A 95 -25.52 -11.91 34.25
C ASP A 95 -25.24 -11.52 32.79
N LEU A 96 -26.23 -10.91 32.13
CA LEU A 96 -26.11 -10.52 30.71
C LEU A 96 -24.93 -9.56 30.49
N PHE A 97 -24.64 -8.69 31.46
CA PHE A 97 -23.52 -7.76 31.39
C PHE A 97 -22.18 -8.48 31.43
N ASP A 98 -22.05 -9.59 32.14
CA ASP A 98 -20.84 -10.42 32.11
C ASP A 98 -20.58 -10.98 30.70
N LEU A 99 -21.61 -11.36 29.94
CA LEU A 99 -21.45 -11.76 28.53
C LEU A 99 -21.07 -10.59 27.62
N VAL A 100 -21.72 -9.43 27.78
CA VAL A 100 -21.40 -8.19 27.06
C VAL A 100 -19.93 -7.83 27.26
N LEU A 101 -19.46 -7.79 28.50
CA LEU A 101 -18.09 -7.39 28.85
C LEU A 101 -17.07 -8.42 28.39
N HIS A 102 -17.37 -9.71 28.50
CA HIS A 102 -16.44 -10.75 28.09
C HIS A 102 -16.30 -10.85 26.57
N LYS A 103 -17.39 -10.62 25.84
CA LYS A 103 -17.42 -10.76 24.39
C LYS A 103 -17.25 -9.44 23.63
N PHE A 104 -17.25 -8.32 24.35
CA PHE A 104 -17.18 -6.96 23.81
C PHE A 104 -18.35 -6.63 22.85
N ILE A 105 -19.48 -7.32 23.02
CA ILE A 105 -20.64 -7.18 22.14
C ILE A 105 -21.66 -6.24 22.80
N HIS A 106 -22.16 -5.31 22.00
CA HIS A 106 -23.12 -4.31 22.43
C HIS A 106 -24.39 -4.94 23.07
N PRO A 107 -24.86 -4.47 24.24
CA PRO A 107 -26.05 -5.03 24.91
C PRO A 107 -27.29 -5.09 24.01
N THR A 108 -27.51 -4.09 23.17
CA THR A 108 -28.63 -4.04 22.22
C THR A 108 -28.65 -5.23 21.25
N VAL A 109 -27.50 -5.74 20.85
CA VAL A 109 -27.44 -6.94 19.98
C VAL A 109 -28.03 -8.13 20.72
N LEU A 110 -27.66 -8.33 22.00
CA LEU A 110 -28.20 -9.44 22.80
C LEU A 110 -29.66 -9.23 23.20
N PHE A 111 -30.08 -7.98 23.46
CA PHE A 111 -31.49 -7.66 23.73
C PHE A 111 -32.38 -7.87 22.51
N ASN A 112 -31.95 -7.46 21.32
CA ASN A 112 -32.68 -7.68 20.07
C ASN A 112 -32.79 -9.17 19.72
N LEU A 113 -31.81 -9.95 20.16
CA LEU A 113 -31.83 -11.42 20.09
C LEU A 113 -32.67 -12.05 21.22
N GLN A 114 -33.38 -11.26 22.02
CA GLN A 114 -34.20 -11.68 23.16
C GLN A 114 -33.45 -12.60 24.14
N VAL A 115 -32.14 -12.37 24.32
CA VAL A 115 -31.35 -13.12 25.31
C VAL A 115 -31.90 -12.80 26.70
N GLU A 116 -32.42 -13.83 27.37
CA GLU A 116 -33.03 -13.68 28.68
C GLU A 116 -31.97 -13.78 29.78
N ASP A 117 -31.96 -12.79 30.68
CA ASP A 117 -31.12 -12.79 31.87
C ASP A 117 -31.88 -13.32 33.10
N ASN A 118 -31.13 -13.77 34.10
CA ASN A 118 -31.62 -14.22 35.40
C ASN A 118 -32.71 -15.31 35.33
N VAL A 119 -32.63 -16.17 34.33
CA VAL A 119 -33.58 -17.27 34.12
C VAL A 119 -33.43 -18.31 35.23
N THR A 120 -34.56 -18.90 35.64
CA THR A 120 -34.54 -20.12 36.45
C THR A 120 -34.67 -21.31 35.52
N TRP A 121 -33.57 -22.01 35.30
CA TRP A 121 -33.52 -23.19 34.45
C TRP A 121 -33.61 -24.47 35.30
N LYS A 122 -34.40 -25.44 34.83
CA LYS A 122 -34.47 -26.76 35.43
C LYS A 122 -33.59 -27.70 34.59
N THR A 123 -32.50 -28.16 35.18
CA THR A 123 -31.59 -29.14 34.57
C THR A 123 -32.35 -30.44 34.18
N PRO A 124 -31.83 -31.24 33.24
CA PRO A 124 -32.39 -32.54 32.89
C PRO A 124 -32.56 -33.49 34.09
N ASN A 125 -31.73 -33.32 35.13
CA ASN A 125 -31.76 -34.12 36.36
C ASN A 125 -32.76 -33.57 37.40
N GLY A 126 -33.54 -32.54 37.07
CA GLY A 126 -34.59 -31.97 37.90
C GLY A 126 -34.16 -30.88 38.87
N GLN A 127 -32.87 -30.56 38.96
CA GLN A 127 -32.34 -29.48 39.80
C GLN A 127 -32.62 -28.11 39.18
N GLN A 128 -33.12 -27.16 39.98
CA GLN A 128 -33.31 -25.77 39.57
C GLN A 128 -32.05 -24.95 39.81
N ILE A 129 -31.57 -24.27 38.76
CA ILE A 129 -30.47 -23.32 38.80
C ILE A 129 -31.05 -21.95 38.48
N ARG A 130 -30.89 -20.98 39.40
CA ARG A 130 -31.36 -19.60 39.24
C ARG A 130 -30.22 -18.68 38.84
N GLY A 131 -30.47 -17.71 37.98
CA GLY A 131 -29.46 -16.74 37.54
C GLY A 131 -28.61 -17.29 36.41
N VAL A 132 -29.26 -17.84 35.39
CA VAL A 132 -28.62 -18.31 34.16
C VAL A 132 -29.10 -17.45 32.99
N ILE A 133 -28.33 -17.45 31.91
CA ILE A 133 -28.70 -16.73 30.69
C ILE A 133 -29.28 -17.72 29.69
N ARG A 134 -30.41 -17.39 29.06
CA ARG A 134 -31.01 -18.19 27.99
C ARG A 134 -30.85 -17.46 26.65
N LEU A 135 -30.23 -18.13 25.68
CA LEU A 135 -30.12 -17.66 24.31
C LEU A 135 -31.23 -18.35 23.50
N PRO A 136 -32.26 -17.61 23.06
CA PRO A 136 -33.33 -18.18 22.25
C PRO A 136 -32.87 -18.45 20.82
N TYR A 137 -33.47 -19.44 20.17
CA TYR A 137 -33.34 -19.68 18.74
C TYR A 137 -34.66 -19.31 18.06
N PHE A 138 -34.61 -18.90 16.81
CA PHE A 138 -35.80 -18.48 16.04
C PHE A 138 -35.87 -19.23 14.72
N LEU A 139 -37.09 -19.47 14.25
CA LEU A 139 -37.36 -19.93 12.88
C LEU A 139 -37.21 -18.76 11.91
N GLU A 140 -37.23 -19.06 10.61
CA GLU A 140 -37.05 -18.06 9.54
C GLU A 140 -38.11 -16.94 9.57
N ASP A 141 -39.33 -17.24 10.02
CA ASP A 141 -40.43 -16.28 10.18
C ASP A 141 -40.33 -15.42 11.46
N GLY A 142 -39.23 -15.54 12.21
CA GLY A 142 -38.99 -14.82 13.46
C GLY A 142 -39.69 -15.43 14.68
N THR A 143 -40.40 -16.56 14.54
CA THR A 143 -41.04 -17.21 15.69
C THR A 143 -40.02 -17.89 16.59
N LEU A 144 -40.26 -17.81 17.91
CA LEU A 144 -39.40 -18.44 18.92
C LEU A 144 -39.42 -19.96 18.78
N TYR A 145 -38.25 -20.56 18.60
CA TYR A 145 -38.08 -22.00 18.53
C TYR A 145 -38.11 -22.64 19.92
N ARG A 146 -38.55 -23.90 19.99
CA ARG A 146 -38.76 -24.62 21.26
C ARG A 146 -37.48 -24.98 22.01
N ARG A 147 -36.32 -24.88 21.35
CA ARG A 147 -35.02 -25.23 21.90
C ARG A 147 -34.16 -23.97 22.05
N SER A 148 -33.51 -23.83 23.20
CA SER A 148 -32.69 -22.67 23.53
C SER A 148 -31.36 -23.11 24.15
N ARG A 149 -30.36 -22.22 24.13
CA ARG A 149 -29.09 -22.45 24.84
C ARG A 149 -29.17 -21.84 26.24
N ILE A 150 -28.64 -22.54 27.24
CA ILE A 150 -28.50 -22.04 28.60
C ILE A 150 -27.02 -21.86 28.93
N ARG A 151 -26.65 -20.69 29.44
CA ARG A 151 -25.31 -20.38 29.92
C ARG A 151 -25.31 -20.23 31.44
N THR A 152 -24.47 -21.01 32.08
CA THR A 152 -24.21 -20.94 33.53
C THR A 152 -22.83 -20.36 33.84
N ALA A 153 -21.99 -20.17 32.83
CA ALA A 153 -20.64 -19.62 32.93
C ALA A 153 -20.31 -18.73 31.72
N ILE A 154 -19.35 -17.82 31.92
CA ILE A 154 -18.93 -16.82 30.92
C ILE A 154 -18.35 -17.53 29.69
N SER A 155 -17.46 -18.49 29.93
CA SER A 155 -16.88 -19.37 28.91
C SER A 155 -17.79 -20.55 28.58
N ALA A 156 -17.94 -20.82 27.28
CA ALA A 156 -18.82 -21.87 26.77
C ALA A 156 -18.44 -23.28 27.28
N GLY A 157 -17.15 -23.56 27.38
CA GLY A 157 -16.62 -24.84 27.83
C GLY A 157 -16.89 -25.14 29.31
N ASP A 158 -17.17 -24.11 30.11
CA ASP A 158 -17.33 -24.21 31.56
C ASP A 158 -18.80 -24.30 31.99
N GLY A 159 -19.75 -24.05 31.07
CA GLY A 159 -21.16 -24.02 31.43
C GLY A 159 -22.12 -23.61 30.32
N SER A 160 -22.31 -24.48 29.32
CA SER A 160 -23.27 -24.29 28.21
C SER A 160 -24.12 -25.55 28.01
N TYR A 161 -25.45 -25.42 28.05
CA TYR A 161 -26.40 -26.52 28.03
C TYR A 161 -27.55 -26.27 27.05
N TRP A 162 -28.23 -27.34 26.62
CA TRP A 162 -29.45 -27.24 25.82
C TRP A 162 -30.69 -27.34 26.71
N ASP A 163 -31.64 -26.42 26.54
CA ASP A 163 -32.98 -26.50 27.09
C ASP A 163 -33.97 -26.86 25.98
N GLY A 164 -34.93 -27.74 26.25
CA GLY A 164 -35.83 -28.30 25.23
C GLY A 164 -35.18 -29.35 24.32
N ALA A 165 -34.37 -30.24 24.89
CA ALA A 165 -33.58 -31.26 24.17
C ALA A 165 -34.41 -32.23 23.30
N GLU A 166 -35.73 -32.32 23.54
CA GLU A 166 -36.68 -33.13 22.77
C GLU A 166 -36.85 -32.63 21.32
N ALA A 167 -36.56 -31.36 21.03
CA ALA A 167 -36.71 -30.77 19.70
C ALA A 167 -35.42 -30.87 18.86
N PRO A 168 -35.50 -31.06 17.52
CA PRO A 168 -34.34 -31.09 16.63
C PRO A 168 -33.46 -29.83 16.73
N LEU A 169 -32.17 -29.97 16.47
CA LEU A 169 -31.25 -28.83 16.36
C LEU A 169 -31.53 -28.06 15.06
N ILE A 170 -31.46 -26.74 15.13
CA ILE A 170 -31.51 -25.84 13.98
C ILE A 170 -30.29 -24.90 14.01
N PRO A 171 -29.89 -24.32 12.88
CA PRO A 171 -28.86 -23.27 12.87
C PRO A 171 -29.28 -22.05 13.70
N TYR A 172 -28.30 -21.38 14.30
CA TYR A 172 -28.50 -20.14 15.03
C TYR A 172 -28.54 -18.95 14.06
N GLY A 173 -29.66 -18.21 14.04
CA GLY A 173 -29.82 -17.03 13.19
C GLY A 173 -30.71 -17.18 11.96
N LEU A 174 -31.56 -18.21 11.86
CA LEU A 174 -32.43 -18.42 10.68
C LEU A 174 -33.31 -17.21 10.33
N HIS A 175 -33.87 -16.52 11.33
CA HIS A 175 -34.65 -15.28 11.17
C HIS A 175 -33.89 -14.11 10.52
N LYS A 176 -32.56 -14.22 10.34
CA LYS A 176 -31.71 -13.19 9.70
C LYS A 176 -31.26 -13.56 8.29
N LEU A 177 -31.74 -14.68 7.73
CA LEU A 177 -31.33 -15.13 6.39
C LEU A 177 -31.71 -14.15 5.28
N GLU A 178 -32.71 -13.30 5.48
CA GLU A 178 -33.10 -12.28 4.49
C GLU A 178 -31.99 -11.26 4.23
N GLU A 179 -31.21 -10.91 5.26
CA GLU A 179 -30.03 -10.05 5.14
C GLU A 179 -28.97 -10.71 4.24
N ALA A 180 -28.78 -12.04 4.38
CA ALA A 180 -27.85 -12.82 3.58
C ALA A 180 -28.30 -12.94 2.11
N ARG A 181 -29.60 -13.11 1.87
CA ARG A 181 -30.18 -13.18 0.51
C ARG A 181 -30.05 -11.86 -0.23
N THR A 182 -30.32 -10.76 0.47
CA THR A 182 -30.17 -9.41 -0.10
C THR A 182 -28.73 -9.15 -0.55
N GLN A 183 -27.75 -9.62 0.23
CA GLN A 183 -26.32 -9.49 -0.10
C GLN A 183 -25.78 -10.65 -0.97
N LYS A 184 -26.60 -11.68 -1.22
CA LYS A 184 -26.24 -12.94 -1.89
C LYS A 184 -25.02 -13.64 -1.28
N LEU A 185 -24.77 -13.42 0.00
CA LEU A 185 -23.55 -13.82 0.71
C LEU A 185 -23.88 -14.25 2.13
N LEU A 186 -23.28 -15.34 2.59
CA LEU A 186 -23.49 -15.87 3.94
C LEU A 186 -22.21 -16.43 4.57
N TRP A 187 -21.94 -16.05 5.82
CA TRP A 187 -20.88 -16.64 6.64
C TRP A 187 -21.39 -17.78 7.51
N LEU A 188 -20.62 -18.87 7.62
CA LEU A 188 -20.88 -20.02 8.48
C LEU A 188 -19.81 -20.10 9.57
N VAL A 189 -20.24 -20.05 10.83
CA VAL A 189 -19.38 -20.05 12.02
C VAL A 189 -19.82 -21.13 13.02
N GLU A 190 -18.92 -21.55 13.91
CA GLU A 190 -19.23 -22.60 14.91
C GLU A 190 -19.97 -22.06 16.15
N GLY A 191 -19.65 -20.84 16.59
CA GLY A 191 -20.12 -20.28 17.86
C GLY A 191 -21.22 -19.22 17.74
N GLU A 192 -22.12 -19.15 18.73
CA GLU A 192 -23.13 -18.09 18.81
C GLU A 192 -22.49 -16.70 18.98
N SER A 193 -21.33 -16.59 19.67
CA SER A 193 -20.67 -15.29 19.85
C SER A 193 -20.08 -14.70 18.57
N ASP A 194 -19.68 -15.53 17.62
CA ASP A 194 -19.17 -15.06 16.34
C ASP A 194 -20.31 -14.54 15.46
N CYS A 195 -21.49 -15.17 15.55
CA CYS A 195 -22.70 -14.66 14.93
C CYS A 195 -23.04 -13.28 15.46
N TRP A 196 -23.06 -13.10 16.79
CA TRP A 196 -23.32 -11.81 17.41
C TRP A 196 -22.33 -10.73 16.98
N THR A 197 -21.05 -11.08 16.91
CA THR A 197 -20.01 -10.16 16.42
C THR A 197 -20.26 -9.77 14.97
N HIS A 198 -20.42 -10.71 14.05
CA HIS A 198 -20.68 -10.39 12.65
C HIS A 198 -21.96 -9.58 12.45
N TRP A 199 -23.06 -9.94 13.13
CA TRP A 199 -24.31 -9.17 13.07
C TRP A 199 -24.15 -7.74 13.60
N SER A 200 -23.29 -7.52 14.60
CA SER A 200 -22.98 -6.16 15.08
C SER A 200 -22.24 -5.30 14.06
N HIS A 201 -21.64 -5.92 13.04
CA HIS A 201 -20.95 -5.25 11.92
C HIS A 201 -21.73 -5.35 10.60
N GLY A 202 -22.99 -5.76 10.62
CA GLY A 202 -23.81 -5.89 9.40
C GLY A 202 -23.43 -7.04 8.47
N ILE A 203 -22.66 -8.03 8.97
CA ILE A 203 -22.19 -9.17 8.18
C ILE A 203 -23.17 -10.35 8.32
N PRO A 204 -23.82 -10.80 7.24
CA PRO A 204 -24.79 -11.89 7.31
C PRO A 204 -24.12 -13.22 7.68
N THR A 205 -24.55 -13.81 8.80
CA THR A 205 -23.89 -14.98 9.40
C THR A 205 -24.89 -15.96 9.98
N LEU A 206 -24.61 -17.25 9.86
CA LEU A 206 -25.38 -18.35 10.44
C LEU A 206 -24.48 -19.26 11.29
N GLY A 207 -24.90 -19.51 12.52
CA GLY A 207 -24.16 -20.35 13.47
C GLY A 207 -24.57 -21.82 13.36
N ILE A 208 -23.61 -22.71 13.15
CA ILE A 208 -23.86 -24.14 13.09
C ILE A 208 -23.49 -24.75 14.46
N PRO A 209 -24.46 -25.28 15.23
CA PRO A 209 -24.26 -25.61 16.64
C PRO A 209 -23.35 -26.84 16.82
N GLY A 210 -22.03 -26.61 16.85
CA GLY A 210 -20.99 -27.59 17.12
C GLY A 210 -20.57 -28.44 15.91
N VAL A 211 -19.29 -28.82 15.90
CA VAL A 211 -18.57 -29.54 14.82
C VAL A 211 -19.33 -30.70 14.17
N GLY A 212 -20.08 -31.50 14.95
CA GLY A 212 -20.76 -32.71 14.48
C GLY A 212 -22.16 -32.52 13.90
N ASN A 213 -22.72 -31.31 13.92
CA ASN A 213 -24.13 -31.06 13.60
C ASN A 213 -24.35 -30.36 12.26
N THR A 214 -23.43 -30.48 11.30
CA THR A 214 -23.53 -29.81 9.99
C THR A 214 -24.79 -30.16 9.21
N LYS A 215 -25.43 -31.30 9.50
CA LYS A 215 -26.71 -31.74 8.91
C LYS A 215 -27.89 -30.80 9.16
N VAL A 216 -27.80 -29.89 10.14
CA VAL A 216 -28.82 -28.87 10.41
C VAL A 216 -28.90 -27.79 9.32
N LEU A 217 -27.89 -27.71 8.45
CA LEU A 217 -27.96 -26.89 7.24
C LEU A 217 -28.85 -27.59 6.21
N GLU A 218 -29.85 -26.88 5.69
CA GLU A 218 -30.82 -27.36 4.71
C GLU A 218 -30.78 -26.51 3.45
N ALA A 219 -31.24 -27.07 2.32
CA ALA A 219 -31.24 -26.34 1.04
C ALA A 219 -32.05 -25.04 1.10
N ALA A 220 -33.10 -24.97 1.92
CA ALA A 220 -33.90 -23.76 2.11
C ALA A 220 -33.09 -22.60 2.68
N HIS A 221 -32.11 -22.87 3.54
CA HIS A 221 -31.26 -21.86 4.16
C HIS A 221 -30.26 -21.23 3.17
N LEU A 222 -30.02 -21.90 2.04
CA LEU A 222 -29.03 -21.50 1.02
C LEU A 222 -29.68 -20.90 -0.24
N ARG A 223 -31.01 -20.75 -0.24
CA ARG A 223 -31.73 -20.15 -1.37
C ARG A 223 -31.24 -18.72 -1.59
N GLU A 224 -30.97 -18.37 -2.85
CA GLU A 224 -30.52 -17.03 -3.29
C GLU A 224 -29.18 -16.57 -2.71
N ILE A 225 -28.45 -17.48 -2.07
CA ILE A 225 -27.06 -17.24 -1.65
C ILE A 225 -26.15 -17.71 -2.79
N GLU A 226 -25.25 -16.82 -3.22
CA GLU A 226 -24.27 -17.09 -4.28
C GLU A 226 -22.91 -17.45 -3.68
N THR A 227 -22.54 -16.84 -2.55
CA THR A 227 -21.22 -17.01 -1.92
C THR A 227 -21.30 -17.41 -0.45
N LEU A 228 -20.55 -18.46 -0.06
CA LEU A 228 -20.39 -18.91 1.33
C LEU A 228 -18.96 -18.71 1.83
N TYR A 229 -18.81 -18.14 3.02
CA TYR A 229 -17.54 -18.13 3.77
C TYR A 229 -17.65 -19.00 5.01
N ILE A 230 -16.77 -19.99 5.15
CA ILE A 230 -16.72 -20.90 6.30
C ILE A 230 -15.50 -20.53 7.16
N VAL A 231 -15.73 -20.14 8.41
CA VAL A 231 -14.64 -19.82 9.32
C VAL A 231 -14.03 -21.11 9.88
N GLN A 232 -12.71 -21.28 9.69
CA GLN A 232 -11.94 -22.39 10.26
C GLN A 232 -11.15 -21.91 11.48
N GLU A 233 -11.61 -22.31 12.67
CA GLU A 233 -10.87 -22.10 13.91
C GLU A 233 -9.56 -22.92 13.95
N PRO A 234 -8.50 -22.42 14.62
CA PRO A 234 -7.23 -23.12 14.74
C PRO A 234 -7.32 -24.37 15.63
N PRO A 235 -6.41 -25.35 15.44
CA PRO A 235 -6.40 -26.57 16.24
C PRO A 235 -6.16 -26.27 17.73
N THR A 236 -6.98 -26.85 18.60
CA THR A 236 -6.81 -26.70 20.06
C THR A 236 -5.57 -27.45 20.55
N ALA A 237 -4.62 -26.74 21.18
CA ALA A 237 -3.42 -27.32 21.75
C ALA A 237 -3.74 -28.47 22.73
N GLY A 238 -3.13 -29.65 22.53
CA GLY A 238 -3.30 -30.82 23.39
C GLY A 238 -4.45 -31.77 23.01
N LYS A 239 -5.27 -31.47 21.99
CA LYS A 239 -6.27 -32.41 21.45
C LYS A 239 -5.74 -33.16 20.22
N LYS A 240 -6.07 -34.45 20.10
CA LYS A 240 -5.61 -35.33 18.99
C LYS A 240 -6.30 -35.05 17.64
N GLN A 241 -7.40 -34.29 17.63
CA GLN A 241 -8.22 -34.05 16.44
C GLN A 241 -8.43 -32.55 16.27
N ASP A 242 -8.33 -32.07 15.03
CA ASP A 242 -8.53 -30.69 14.63
C ASP A 242 -10.04 -30.42 14.43
N ALA A 243 -10.65 -29.80 15.43
CA ALA A 243 -12.09 -29.51 15.46
C ALA A 243 -12.52 -28.54 14.33
N GLY A 244 -11.71 -27.51 14.06
CA GLY A 244 -11.99 -26.55 12.99
C GLY A 244 -11.92 -27.19 11.61
N LYS A 245 -10.95 -28.09 11.39
CA LYS A 245 -10.90 -28.88 10.16
C LYS A 245 -12.10 -29.83 10.02
N GLN A 246 -12.50 -30.51 11.09
CA GLN A 246 -13.68 -31.38 11.07
C GLN A 246 -14.97 -30.62 10.74
N PHE A 247 -15.08 -29.37 11.21
CA PHE A 247 -16.21 -28.50 10.94
C PHE A 247 -16.31 -28.16 9.45
N VAL A 248 -15.18 -27.73 8.85
CA VAL A 248 -15.08 -27.45 7.40
C VAL A 248 -15.38 -28.70 6.58
N ASP A 249 -14.76 -29.84 6.92
CA ASP A 249 -14.97 -31.11 6.21
C ASP A 249 -16.45 -31.55 6.27
N GLY A 250 -17.09 -31.40 7.43
CA GLY A 250 -18.49 -31.74 7.64
C GLY A 250 -19.47 -30.84 6.89
N LEU A 251 -19.18 -29.54 6.77
CA LEU A 251 -19.98 -28.59 5.99
C LEU A 251 -19.77 -28.80 4.50
N CYS A 252 -18.53 -29.04 4.07
CA CYS A 252 -18.21 -29.42 2.71
C CYS A 252 -19.02 -30.64 2.25
N GLN A 253 -19.04 -31.71 3.06
CA GLN A 253 -19.86 -32.88 2.76
C GLN A 253 -21.36 -32.52 2.67
N ARG A 254 -21.86 -31.70 3.60
CA ARG A 254 -23.28 -31.32 3.62
C ARG A 254 -23.67 -30.48 2.40
N LEU A 255 -22.85 -29.52 1.99
CA LEU A 255 -23.09 -28.68 0.82
C LEU A 255 -23.12 -29.51 -0.48
N ARG A 256 -22.31 -30.57 -0.55
CA ARG A 256 -22.39 -31.57 -1.63
C ARG A 256 -23.71 -32.33 -1.64
N GLU A 257 -24.16 -32.81 -0.48
CA GLU A 257 -25.46 -33.50 -0.34
C GLU A 257 -26.64 -32.61 -0.76
N LEU A 258 -26.53 -31.30 -0.52
CA LEU A 258 -27.53 -30.30 -0.87
C LEU A 258 -27.41 -29.80 -2.32
N ALA A 259 -26.38 -30.25 -3.07
CA ALA A 259 -26.07 -29.76 -4.40
C ALA A 259 -26.02 -28.23 -4.49
N TYR A 260 -25.37 -27.59 -3.52
CA TYR A 260 -25.26 -26.12 -3.48
C TYR A 260 -24.49 -25.63 -4.73
N PRO A 261 -25.06 -24.72 -5.54
CA PRO A 261 -24.47 -24.30 -6.80
C PRO A 261 -23.50 -23.10 -6.67
N GLY A 262 -23.47 -22.45 -5.51
CA GLY A 262 -22.68 -21.24 -5.27
C GLY A 262 -21.23 -21.50 -4.90
N GLU A 263 -20.45 -20.42 -4.81
CA GLU A 263 -19.05 -20.46 -4.44
C GLU A 263 -18.91 -20.66 -2.92
N VAL A 264 -17.89 -21.40 -2.51
CA VAL A 264 -17.62 -21.68 -1.09
C VAL A 264 -16.15 -21.40 -0.82
N TYR A 265 -15.87 -20.67 0.24
CA TYR A 265 -14.54 -20.27 0.66
C TYR A 265 -14.32 -20.63 2.13
N VAL A 266 -13.09 -21.01 2.49
CA VAL A 266 -12.65 -21.23 3.87
C VAL A 266 -11.77 -20.06 4.31
N VAL A 267 -12.10 -19.48 5.45
CA VAL A 267 -11.42 -18.32 6.03
C VAL A 267 -10.73 -18.75 7.32
N SER A 268 -9.42 -18.55 7.42
CA SER A 268 -8.66 -18.79 8.65
C SER A 268 -8.09 -17.48 9.19
N LEU A 269 -8.78 -16.88 10.16
CA LEU A 269 -8.32 -15.64 10.80
C LEU A 269 -6.97 -15.82 11.51
N GLN A 270 -6.65 -17.04 11.96
CA GLN A 270 -5.38 -17.32 12.64
C GLN A 270 -4.21 -17.26 11.67
N HIS A 271 -4.41 -17.73 10.43
CA HIS A 271 -3.40 -17.67 9.38
C HIS A 271 -3.21 -16.24 8.88
N SER A 272 -4.30 -15.53 8.63
CA SER A 272 -4.27 -14.21 7.99
C SER A 272 -3.96 -13.06 8.95
N LEU A 273 -4.54 -13.09 10.15
CA LEU A 273 -4.52 -11.96 11.07
C LEU A 273 -3.98 -12.31 12.47
N GLY A 274 -3.71 -13.59 12.74
CA GLY A 274 -3.22 -14.05 14.03
C GLY A 274 -4.29 -14.24 15.12
N PHE A 275 -5.59 -14.17 14.77
CA PHE A 275 -6.72 -14.30 15.71
C PHE A 275 -7.46 -15.62 15.55
N LYS A 276 -7.97 -16.16 16.66
CA LYS A 276 -8.64 -17.47 16.68
C LYS A 276 -9.96 -17.49 15.91
N ASP A 277 -10.79 -16.48 16.13
CA ASP A 277 -12.17 -16.39 15.64
C ASP A 277 -12.58 -14.91 15.43
N PRO A 278 -13.72 -14.64 14.77
CA PRO A 278 -14.20 -13.28 14.52
C PRO A 278 -14.37 -12.44 15.79
N ASN A 279 -14.82 -13.07 16.89
CA ASN A 279 -14.99 -12.40 18.17
C ASN A 279 -13.64 -11.97 18.79
N ASP A 280 -12.58 -12.76 18.63
CA ASP A 280 -11.22 -12.41 19.07
C ASP A 280 -10.65 -11.21 18.29
N LEU A 281 -10.81 -11.15 16.97
CA LEU A 281 -10.44 -9.98 16.15
C LEU A 281 -11.20 -8.72 16.63
N HIS A 282 -12.51 -8.86 16.86
CA HIS A 282 -13.37 -7.78 17.32
C HIS A 282 -12.92 -7.21 18.67
N LYS A 283 -12.63 -8.08 19.64
CA LYS A 283 -12.10 -7.68 20.95
C LYS A 283 -10.80 -6.90 20.83
N HIS A 284 -9.89 -7.36 19.97
CA HIS A 284 -8.61 -6.69 19.77
C HIS A 284 -8.80 -5.26 19.22
N LEU A 285 -9.58 -5.11 18.13
CA LEU A 285 -9.84 -3.79 17.53
C LEU A 285 -10.61 -2.87 18.47
N PHE A 286 -11.50 -3.41 19.31
CA PHE A 286 -12.19 -2.62 20.32
C PHE A 286 -11.21 -2.04 21.34
N VAL A 287 -10.27 -2.85 21.85
CA VAL A 287 -9.25 -2.40 22.81
C VAL A 287 -8.33 -1.34 22.22
N GLU A 288 -8.06 -1.39 20.91
CA GLU A 288 -7.25 -0.40 20.20
C GLU A 288 -8.03 0.87 19.79
N GLY A 289 -9.35 0.93 20.00
CA GLY A 289 -10.18 2.05 19.53
C GLY A 289 -10.39 2.08 18.02
N ARG A 290 -10.11 0.97 17.32
CA ARG A 290 -10.12 0.83 15.85
C ARG A 290 -11.29 -0.02 15.36
N ILE A 291 -12.39 -0.06 16.12
CA ILE A 291 -13.50 -0.99 15.86
C ILE A 291 -14.20 -0.76 14.51
N LYS A 292 -14.16 0.48 13.99
CA LYS A 292 -14.67 0.84 12.64
C LYS A 292 -13.88 0.16 11.51
N GLU A 293 -12.65 -0.25 11.77
CA GLU A 293 -11.80 -0.95 10.80
C GLU A 293 -12.12 -2.45 10.73
N TYR A 294 -13.05 -2.97 11.54
CA TYR A 294 -13.37 -4.40 11.57
C TYR A 294 -13.74 -4.98 10.19
N PRO A 295 -14.64 -4.37 9.38
CA PRO A 295 -14.92 -4.86 8.03
C PRO A 295 -13.67 -4.88 7.15
N THR A 296 -12.88 -3.80 7.16
CA THR A 296 -11.66 -3.67 6.35
C THR A 296 -10.55 -4.65 6.78
N GLU A 297 -10.42 -4.94 8.07
CA GLU A 297 -9.49 -5.94 8.59
C GLU A 297 -9.97 -7.35 8.24
N LEU A 298 -11.28 -7.62 8.32
CA LEU A 298 -11.86 -8.89 7.91
C LEU A 298 -11.69 -9.14 6.40
N ASP A 299 -11.76 -8.10 5.56
CA ASP A 299 -11.51 -8.18 4.11
C ASP A 299 -10.10 -8.69 3.77
N LYS A 300 -9.11 -8.45 4.63
CA LYS A 300 -7.76 -9.02 4.47
C LYS A 300 -7.77 -10.54 4.64
N ALA A 301 -8.59 -11.07 5.56
CA ALA A 301 -8.78 -12.51 5.72
C ALA A 301 -9.62 -13.11 4.58
N VAL A 302 -10.59 -12.35 4.04
CA VAL A 302 -11.34 -12.73 2.83
C VAL A 302 -10.43 -12.80 1.61
N TYR A 303 -9.48 -11.87 1.46
CA TYR A 303 -8.51 -11.87 0.37
C TYR A 303 -7.61 -13.12 0.37
N GLU A 304 -7.34 -13.67 1.55
CA GLU A 304 -6.60 -14.92 1.72
C GLU A 304 -7.49 -16.17 1.80
N ALA A 305 -8.81 -16.01 1.69
CA ALA A 305 -9.76 -17.11 1.79
C ALA A 305 -9.52 -18.14 0.66
N LEU A 306 -9.52 -19.41 1.04
CA LEU A 306 -9.26 -20.51 0.13
C LEU A 306 -10.57 -21.00 -0.49
N PRO A 307 -10.68 -21.13 -1.82
CA PRO A 307 -11.86 -21.71 -2.43
C PRO A 307 -11.98 -23.17 -1.99
N LEU A 308 -13.19 -23.63 -1.80
CA LEU A 308 -13.46 -25.00 -1.41
C LEU A 308 -14.27 -25.67 -2.51
N ASP A 309 -13.62 -26.60 -3.20
CA ASP A 309 -14.25 -27.33 -4.30
C ASP A 309 -15.28 -28.34 -3.76
N ILE A 310 -16.53 -27.90 -3.73
CA ILE A 310 -17.70 -28.75 -3.47
C ILE A 310 -18.13 -29.54 -4.71
N THR A 311 -17.56 -29.29 -5.90
CA THR A 311 -17.85 -30.01 -7.14
C THR A 311 -16.86 -31.12 -7.48
N ALA A 312 -15.66 -31.09 -6.88
CA ALA A 312 -14.65 -32.14 -6.95
C ALA A 312 -15.21 -33.45 -6.44
N GLY A 313 -15.63 -34.29 -7.37
CA GLY A 313 -16.11 -35.64 -7.13
C GLY A 313 -17.54 -35.68 -6.63
N LEU A 314 -18.49 -35.57 -7.56
CA LEU A 314 -19.61 -36.51 -7.56
C LEU A 314 -19.15 -37.77 -8.31
N PRO A 315 -18.52 -38.78 -7.67
CA PRO A 315 -18.64 -40.10 -8.21
C PRO A 315 -20.13 -40.44 -8.11
N HIS A 316 -20.77 -40.68 -9.24
CA HIS A 316 -21.99 -41.48 -9.21
C HIS A 316 -21.57 -42.82 -8.61
N LYS A 317 -21.73 -43.00 -7.29
CA LYS A 317 -21.52 -44.29 -6.64
C LYS A 317 -22.57 -45.19 -7.27
N GLU A 318 -22.11 -46.15 -8.04
CA GLU A 318 -23.02 -47.10 -8.63
C GLU A 318 -23.56 -47.98 -7.50
N GLN A 319 -24.83 -48.36 -7.54
CA GLN A 319 -25.40 -49.21 -6.50
C GLN A 319 -25.26 -50.67 -6.91
N LEU A 320 -24.90 -51.53 -5.95
CA LEU A 320 -24.79 -52.96 -6.20
C LEU A 320 -26.10 -53.54 -6.77
N SER A 321 -27.25 -53.04 -6.33
CA SER A 321 -28.59 -53.41 -6.80
C SER A 321 -28.81 -53.19 -8.30
N GLU A 322 -28.10 -52.25 -8.92
CA GLU A 322 -28.26 -51.90 -10.34
C GLU A 322 -27.28 -52.68 -11.24
N VAL A 323 -26.08 -52.98 -10.73
CA VAL A 323 -25.00 -53.62 -11.50
C VAL A 323 -25.04 -55.14 -11.36
N GLN A 324 -25.41 -55.66 -10.18
CA GLN A 324 -25.41 -57.09 -9.89
C GLN A 324 -26.31 -57.90 -10.83
N PRO A 325 -27.56 -57.50 -11.14
CA PRO A 325 -28.42 -58.26 -12.04
C PRO A 325 -27.85 -58.37 -13.45
N LEU A 326 -27.24 -57.29 -13.96
CA LEU A 326 -26.62 -57.24 -15.29
C LEU A 326 -25.39 -58.15 -15.38
N VAL A 327 -24.62 -58.21 -14.30
CA VAL A 327 -23.49 -59.13 -14.20
C VAL A 327 -23.96 -60.59 -14.12
N GLU A 328 -24.97 -60.88 -13.30
CA GLU A 328 -25.50 -62.25 -13.15
C GLU A 328 -26.12 -62.76 -14.44
N GLU A 329 -26.82 -61.90 -15.20
CA GLU A 329 -27.36 -62.23 -16.52
C GLU A 329 -26.23 -62.56 -17.53
N ALA A 330 -25.18 -61.73 -17.59
CA ALA A 330 -24.04 -61.95 -18.46
C ALA A 330 -23.25 -63.22 -18.10
N ILE A 331 -23.15 -63.54 -16.80
CA ILE A 331 -22.60 -64.81 -16.30
C ILE A 331 -23.48 -65.99 -16.75
N GLY A 332 -24.81 -65.88 -16.60
CA GLY A 332 -25.75 -66.93 -17.01
C GLY A 332 -25.67 -67.25 -18.50
N LYS A 333 -25.52 -66.22 -19.34
CA LYS A 333 -25.35 -66.32 -20.80
C LYS A 333 -23.91 -66.63 -21.24
N GLN A 334 -22.94 -66.63 -20.33
CA GLN A 334 -21.50 -66.83 -20.59
C GLN A 334 -20.92 -65.80 -21.58
N GLU A 335 -21.38 -64.55 -21.53
CA GLU A 335 -20.99 -63.47 -22.46
C GLU A 335 -19.83 -62.62 -21.93
N SER A 336 -18.61 -62.97 -22.32
CA SER A 336 -17.39 -62.29 -21.87
C SER A 336 -17.31 -60.81 -22.28
N ASN A 337 -17.79 -60.46 -23.47
CA ASN A 337 -17.74 -59.07 -23.97
C ASN A 337 -18.66 -58.14 -23.17
N THR A 338 -19.86 -58.62 -22.83
CA THR A 338 -20.82 -57.91 -22.00
C THR A 338 -20.25 -57.67 -20.60
N LEU A 339 -19.54 -58.66 -20.03
CA LEU A 339 -18.82 -58.48 -18.77
C LEU A 339 -17.73 -57.41 -18.88
N TYR A 340 -16.85 -57.45 -19.89
CA TYR A 340 -15.82 -56.41 -20.04
C TYR A 340 -16.41 -55.00 -20.17
N ALA A 341 -17.53 -54.84 -20.86
CA ALA A 341 -18.24 -53.57 -20.97
C ALA A 341 -18.79 -53.04 -19.63
N LEU A 342 -19.08 -53.93 -18.68
CA LEU A 342 -19.54 -53.58 -17.33
C LEU A 342 -18.38 -53.22 -16.38
N ALA A 343 -17.12 -53.47 -16.74
CA ALA A 343 -15.96 -53.20 -15.87
C ALA A 343 -15.89 -51.75 -15.34
N PRO A 344 -16.14 -50.68 -16.14
CA PRO A 344 -16.12 -49.31 -15.62
C PRO A 344 -17.23 -49.04 -14.59
N ARG A 345 -18.37 -49.70 -14.72
CA ARG A 345 -19.51 -49.57 -13.78
C ARG A 345 -19.23 -50.30 -12.47
N VAL A 346 -18.64 -51.49 -12.56
CA VAL A 346 -18.18 -52.25 -11.40
C VAL A 346 -17.06 -51.48 -10.65
N ALA A 347 -16.19 -50.75 -11.36
CA ALA A 347 -15.12 -49.93 -10.76
C ALA A 347 -15.64 -48.80 -9.88
N ARG A 348 -16.88 -48.37 -10.07
CA ARG A 348 -17.56 -47.31 -9.31
C ARG A 348 -18.32 -47.82 -8.07
N LEU A 349 -18.40 -49.13 -7.87
CA LEU A 349 -18.96 -49.76 -6.66
C LEU A 349 -17.99 -49.66 -5.48
N GLU A 350 -18.47 -49.86 -4.25
CA GLU A 350 -17.59 -49.93 -3.08
C GLU A 350 -16.68 -51.16 -3.11
N THR A 351 -15.47 -51.08 -2.55
CA THR A 351 -14.47 -52.17 -2.61
C THR A 351 -15.00 -53.52 -2.13
N ARG A 352 -15.88 -53.52 -1.12
CA ARG A 352 -16.53 -54.75 -0.63
C ARG A 352 -17.52 -55.32 -1.66
N GLN A 353 -18.24 -54.47 -2.37
CA GLN A 353 -19.22 -54.84 -3.40
C GLN A 353 -18.53 -55.32 -4.69
N GLN A 354 -17.42 -54.68 -5.08
CA GLN A 354 -16.55 -55.13 -6.17
C GLN A 354 -16.06 -56.57 -5.93
N ALA A 355 -15.64 -56.88 -4.69
CA ALA A 355 -15.17 -58.21 -4.33
C ALA A 355 -16.26 -59.28 -4.49
N VAL A 356 -17.53 -58.96 -4.21
CA VAL A 356 -18.68 -59.86 -4.41
C VAL A 356 -18.83 -60.18 -5.90
N ILE A 357 -18.87 -59.16 -6.75
CA ILE A 357 -18.99 -59.30 -8.20
C ILE A 357 -17.82 -60.09 -8.80
N LEU A 358 -16.58 -59.76 -8.41
CA LEU A 358 -15.38 -60.46 -8.88
C LEU A 358 -15.35 -61.93 -8.46
N THR A 359 -15.92 -62.26 -7.30
CA THR A 359 -16.02 -63.64 -6.80
C THR A 359 -17.04 -64.43 -7.63
N ALA A 360 -18.21 -63.85 -7.90
CA ALA A 360 -19.24 -64.47 -8.74
C ALA A 360 -18.72 -64.77 -10.16
N MET A 361 -18.01 -63.82 -10.78
CA MET A 361 -17.41 -64.02 -12.11
C MET A 361 -16.38 -65.16 -12.12
N ARG A 362 -15.57 -65.31 -11.05
CA ARG A 362 -14.57 -66.40 -10.96
C ARG A 362 -15.19 -67.78 -10.75
N GLN A 363 -16.31 -67.85 -10.04
CA GLN A 363 -16.95 -69.13 -9.71
C GLN A 363 -17.83 -69.67 -10.84
N HIS A 364 -18.44 -68.78 -11.63
CA HIS A 364 -19.50 -69.16 -12.55
C HIS A 364 -19.18 -68.97 -14.04
N MET A 365 -18.08 -68.31 -14.40
CA MET A 365 -17.62 -68.24 -15.79
C MET A 365 -16.78 -69.46 -16.17
N LYS A 366 -17.18 -70.14 -17.25
CA LYS A 366 -16.46 -71.30 -17.79
C LYS A 366 -15.24 -70.87 -18.59
N LYS A 367 -14.19 -71.70 -18.60
CA LYS A 367 -12.94 -71.45 -19.35
C LYS A 367 -13.16 -71.26 -20.87
N GLU A 368 -14.19 -71.90 -21.42
CA GLU A 368 -14.53 -71.87 -22.85
C GLU A 368 -15.19 -70.55 -23.30
N SER A 369 -15.64 -69.71 -22.36
CA SER A 369 -16.28 -68.41 -22.65
C SER A 369 -15.30 -67.34 -23.17
N GLY A 370 -13.99 -67.56 -23.08
CA GLY A 370 -12.97 -66.55 -23.40
C GLY A 370 -12.79 -65.45 -22.35
N PHE A 371 -13.44 -65.56 -21.19
CA PHE A 371 -13.30 -64.60 -20.09
C PHE A 371 -11.94 -64.69 -19.40
N SER A 372 -11.30 -63.54 -19.20
CA SER A 372 -10.01 -63.38 -18.53
C SER A 372 -10.15 -62.41 -17.37
N PRO A 373 -10.05 -62.91 -16.12
CA PRO A 373 -10.05 -62.05 -14.93
C PRO A 373 -8.94 -60.99 -14.95
N ARG A 374 -7.82 -61.27 -15.64
CA ARG A 374 -6.71 -60.31 -15.79
C ARG A 374 -7.11 -59.11 -16.66
N ILE A 375 -7.84 -59.33 -17.75
CA ILE A 375 -8.29 -58.27 -18.65
C ILE A 375 -9.36 -57.43 -17.96
N PHE A 376 -10.31 -58.06 -17.27
CA PHE A 376 -11.34 -57.36 -16.52
C PHE A 376 -10.76 -56.48 -15.40
N ASN A 377 -9.81 -57.01 -14.62
CA ASN A 377 -9.12 -56.25 -13.59
C ASN A 377 -8.29 -55.09 -14.16
N LYS A 378 -7.74 -55.24 -15.37
CA LYS A 378 -7.01 -54.17 -16.06
C LYS A 378 -7.97 -53.02 -16.44
N LEU A 379 -9.12 -53.32 -17.03
CA LEU A 379 -10.14 -52.32 -17.38
C LEU A 379 -10.71 -51.60 -16.14
N MET A 380 -10.94 -52.34 -15.05
CA MET A 380 -11.28 -51.76 -13.74
C MET A 380 -10.20 -50.77 -13.26
N LYS A 381 -8.92 -51.18 -13.34
CA LYS A 381 -7.78 -50.37 -12.90
C LYS A 381 -7.64 -49.10 -13.74
N GLU A 382 -7.79 -49.20 -15.06
CA GLU A 382 -7.76 -48.05 -15.98
C GLU A 382 -8.87 -47.03 -15.67
N GLU A 383 -10.10 -47.49 -15.37
CA GLU A 383 -11.20 -46.58 -14.97
C GLU A 383 -10.98 -45.98 -13.56
N MET A 384 -10.43 -46.74 -12.62
CA MET A 384 -10.05 -46.23 -11.30
C MET A 384 -8.91 -45.20 -11.38
N GLU A 385 -7.93 -45.40 -12.27
CA GLU A 385 -6.87 -44.44 -12.57
C GLU A 385 -7.44 -43.15 -13.19
N ARG A 386 -8.44 -43.27 -14.07
CA ARG A 386 -9.18 -42.14 -14.65
C ARG A 386 -9.95 -41.34 -13.60
N GLN A 387 -10.51 -42.01 -12.59
CA GLN A 387 -11.17 -41.36 -11.45
C GLN A 387 -10.18 -40.70 -10.47
N GLY A 388 -9.01 -41.29 -10.27
CA GLY A 388 -7.94 -40.73 -9.44
C GLY A 388 -7.34 -39.43 -10.01
N GLN A 389 -7.39 -39.22 -11.33
CA GLN A 389 -6.96 -37.96 -11.96
C GLN A 389 -7.89 -36.77 -11.67
N VAL A 390 -9.14 -37.01 -11.24
CA VAL A 390 -10.12 -35.96 -10.87
C VAL A 390 -10.03 -35.62 -9.37
N GLN A 391 -9.34 -36.42 -8.56
CA GLN A 391 -9.27 -36.27 -7.10
C GLN A 391 -8.11 -35.43 -6.57
N HIS A 392 -7.32 -34.80 -7.44
CA HIS A 392 -6.39 -33.76 -6.98
C HIS A 392 -7.16 -32.47 -6.71
N ILE A 393 -7.68 -32.37 -5.49
CA ILE A 393 -8.24 -31.16 -4.92
C ILE A 393 -7.11 -30.11 -4.93
N SER A 394 -7.29 -29.05 -5.72
CA SER A 394 -6.46 -27.85 -5.63
C SER A 394 -6.68 -27.24 -4.25
N VAL A 395 -5.59 -27.04 -3.52
CA VAL A 395 -5.60 -26.45 -2.16
C VAL A 395 -5.58 -24.92 -2.24
N THR A 396 -5.58 -24.33 -3.43
CA THR A 396 -5.49 -22.87 -3.65
C THR A 396 -6.34 -22.39 -4.85
N ASN A 397 -6.72 -21.11 -4.88
CA ASN A 397 -7.34 -20.42 -6.03
C ASN A 397 -6.42 -20.31 -7.27
N LYS A 398 -5.20 -20.84 -7.21
CA LYS A 398 -4.20 -20.70 -8.26
C LYS A 398 -4.38 -21.79 -9.32
N PRO A 399 -4.19 -21.49 -10.61
CA PRO A 399 -4.16 -22.51 -11.66
C PRO A 399 -3.05 -23.54 -11.40
N ASP A 400 -3.36 -24.81 -11.64
CA ASP A 400 -2.40 -25.90 -11.58
C ASP A 400 -1.59 -26.01 -12.89
N ILE A 401 -0.27 -25.88 -12.77
CA ILE A 401 0.69 -26.09 -13.85
C ILE A 401 1.32 -27.46 -13.68
N LYS A 402 0.94 -28.39 -14.55
CA LYS A 402 1.50 -29.74 -14.61
C LYS A 402 2.81 -29.69 -15.39
N ILE A 403 3.93 -29.86 -14.71
CA ILE A 403 5.25 -29.91 -15.33
C ILE A 403 5.32 -31.13 -16.25
N SER A 404 5.28 -30.87 -17.55
CA SER A 404 5.28 -31.88 -18.61
C SER A 404 6.70 -32.36 -18.94
N GLY A 405 7.71 -31.56 -18.60
CA GLY A 405 9.08 -31.73 -19.07
C GLY A 405 9.34 -31.03 -20.41
N ASN A 406 8.32 -30.46 -21.05
CA ASN A 406 8.46 -29.52 -22.15
C ASN A 406 8.52 -28.09 -21.61
N ILE A 407 9.73 -27.52 -21.58
CA ILE A 407 9.98 -26.20 -20.98
C ILE A 407 9.20 -25.06 -21.64
N GLU A 408 8.89 -25.17 -22.93
CA GLU A 408 8.18 -24.12 -23.69
C GLU A 408 6.68 -24.11 -23.35
N GLU A 409 6.06 -25.29 -23.29
CA GLU A 409 4.66 -25.44 -22.88
C GLU A 409 4.46 -25.04 -21.42
N ASP A 410 5.33 -25.53 -20.53
CA ASP A 410 5.31 -25.21 -19.11
C ASP A 410 5.50 -23.70 -18.90
N ALA A 411 6.34 -23.03 -19.71
CA ALA A 411 6.60 -21.59 -19.62
C ALA A 411 5.41 -20.77 -20.09
N ASN A 412 4.75 -21.19 -21.18
CA ASN A 412 3.55 -20.55 -21.68
C ASN A 412 2.39 -20.64 -20.67
N ALA A 413 2.17 -21.82 -20.08
CA ALA A 413 1.17 -21.99 -19.02
C ALA A 413 1.46 -21.09 -17.81
N THR A 414 2.74 -20.99 -17.42
CA THR A 414 3.19 -20.11 -16.33
C THR A 414 3.00 -18.63 -16.64
N LEU A 415 3.33 -18.20 -17.85
CA LEU A 415 3.11 -16.82 -18.29
C LEU A 415 1.63 -16.46 -18.30
N MET A 416 0.75 -17.37 -18.73
CA MET A 416 -0.70 -17.13 -18.68
C MET A 416 -1.19 -16.96 -17.23
N ALA A 417 -0.73 -17.80 -16.31
CA ALA A 417 -1.05 -17.64 -14.90
C ALA A 417 -0.56 -16.30 -14.34
N LEU A 418 0.68 -15.91 -14.66
CA LEU A 418 1.23 -14.61 -14.27
C LEU A 418 0.47 -13.43 -14.88
N TYR A 419 0.02 -13.53 -16.14
CA TYR A 419 -0.79 -12.48 -16.78
C TYR A 419 -2.15 -12.32 -16.12
N SER A 420 -2.83 -13.44 -15.83
CA SER A 420 -4.13 -13.43 -15.16
C SER A 420 -4.03 -12.91 -13.72
N ALA A 421 -2.96 -13.23 -13.00
CA ALA A 421 -2.73 -12.75 -11.64
C ALA A 421 -2.29 -11.28 -11.57
N ASN A 422 -1.93 -10.65 -12.70
CA ASN A 422 -1.43 -9.28 -12.74
C ASN A 422 -2.55 -8.23 -12.92
N ILE A 423 -3.65 -8.41 -12.18
CA ILE A 423 -4.83 -7.53 -12.18
C ILE A 423 -5.21 -7.27 -10.71
N PRO A 424 -4.98 -6.06 -10.17
CA PRO A 424 -4.37 -4.90 -10.84
C PRO A 424 -2.88 -5.11 -11.18
N PRO A 425 -2.32 -4.36 -12.16
CA PRO A 425 -0.92 -4.54 -12.56
C PRO A 425 0.08 -4.26 -11.44
N VAL A 426 0.91 -5.25 -11.13
CA VAL A 426 2.03 -5.17 -10.18
C VAL A 426 3.38 -5.58 -10.80
N LEU A 427 3.33 -6.33 -11.90
CA LEU A 427 4.44 -6.69 -12.77
C LEU A 427 4.39 -5.89 -14.07
N PHE A 428 5.55 -5.45 -14.53
CA PHE A 428 5.71 -4.55 -15.66
C PHE A 428 6.89 -4.95 -16.54
N VAL A 429 6.90 -4.45 -17.77
CA VAL A 429 8.11 -4.41 -18.62
C VAL A 429 8.72 -3.01 -18.55
N ARG A 430 9.97 -2.92 -18.11
CA ARG A 430 10.76 -1.67 -18.14
C ARG A 430 12.00 -1.91 -18.99
N ARG A 431 12.03 -1.31 -20.19
CA ARG A 431 13.16 -1.35 -21.14
C ARG A 431 13.69 -2.77 -21.42
N GLY A 432 12.78 -3.72 -21.67
CA GLY A 432 13.15 -5.09 -22.04
C GLY A 432 13.48 -6.02 -20.87
N LYS A 433 13.18 -5.60 -19.64
CA LYS A 433 13.24 -6.45 -18.45
C LYS A 433 11.90 -6.47 -17.73
N LEU A 434 11.63 -7.57 -17.03
CA LEU A 434 10.55 -7.64 -16.06
C LEU A 434 10.93 -6.83 -14.81
N ALA A 435 9.97 -6.07 -14.29
CA ALA A 435 10.12 -5.26 -13.09
C ALA A 435 8.84 -5.27 -12.25
N ARG A 436 8.97 -5.01 -10.95
CA ARG A 436 7.85 -4.76 -10.03
C ARG A 436 8.09 -3.50 -9.22
N CYS A 437 7.04 -2.98 -8.62
CA CYS A 437 7.12 -1.87 -7.67
C CYS A 437 6.90 -2.39 -6.25
N ARG A 438 7.69 -1.88 -5.30
CA ARG A 438 7.51 -2.14 -3.86
C ARG A 438 7.60 -0.84 -3.08
N VAL A 439 7.09 -0.84 -1.86
CA VAL A 439 7.21 0.27 -0.90
C VAL A 439 8.04 -0.23 0.28
N ASP A 440 9.01 0.55 0.73
CA ASP A 440 9.80 0.24 1.94
C ASP A 440 9.04 0.60 3.23
N GLU A 441 9.65 0.29 4.37
CA GLU A 441 9.11 0.49 5.72
C GLU A 441 8.83 1.96 6.03
N GLU A 442 9.47 2.89 5.31
CA GLU A 442 9.29 4.33 5.42
C GLU A 442 8.31 4.91 4.39
N GLY A 443 7.63 4.06 3.61
CA GLY A 443 6.66 4.49 2.61
C GLY A 443 7.27 4.98 1.30
N LYS A 444 8.58 4.80 1.07
CA LYS A 444 9.25 5.18 -0.19
C LYS A 444 9.04 4.08 -1.23
N PRO A 445 8.51 4.42 -2.41
CA PRO A 445 8.34 3.46 -3.49
C PRO A 445 9.64 3.26 -4.28
N LEU A 446 9.89 2.02 -4.71
CA LEU A 446 11.09 1.57 -5.40
C LEU A 446 10.73 0.67 -6.59
N ILE A 447 11.52 0.74 -7.66
CA ILE A 447 11.44 -0.19 -8.79
C ILE A 447 12.50 -1.28 -8.62
N GLU A 448 12.08 -2.55 -8.75
CA GLU A 448 12.96 -3.71 -8.65
C GLU A 448 12.89 -4.52 -9.95
N ASP A 449 14.05 -4.77 -10.58
CA ASP A 449 14.18 -5.70 -11.72
C ASP A 449 13.93 -7.13 -11.20
N LEU A 450 13.07 -7.90 -11.88
CA LEU A 450 12.85 -9.30 -11.51
C LEU A 450 14.06 -10.14 -11.93
N ASP A 451 14.76 -10.67 -10.93
CA ASP A 451 15.72 -11.74 -11.11
C ASP A 451 15.06 -13.12 -11.02
N GLU A 452 15.88 -14.17 -11.09
CA GLU A 452 15.41 -15.55 -10.99
C GLU A 452 14.64 -15.84 -9.71
N ALA A 453 15.10 -15.32 -8.56
CA ALA A 453 14.48 -15.59 -7.27
C ALA A 453 13.15 -14.86 -7.14
N LEU A 454 13.09 -13.60 -7.57
CA LEU A 454 11.88 -12.80 -7.56
C LEU A 454 10.83 -13.34 -8.53
N LEU A 455 11.24 -13.79 -9.71
CA LEU A 455 10.29 -14.42 -10.63
C LEU A 455 9.74 -15.73 -10.06
N LEU A 456 10.56 -16.55 -9.38
CA LEU A 456 10.06 -17.76 -8.71
C LEU A 456 9.04 -17.44 -7.61
N PHE A 457 9.25 -16.34 -6.87
CA PHE A 457 8.28 -15.85 -5.90
C PHE A 457 6.95 -15.49 -6.56
N GLU A 458 6.97 -14.72 -7.65
CA GLU A 458 5.75 -14.35 -8.37
C GLU A 458 5.08 -15.55 -9.05
N MET A 459 5.85 -16.50 -9.60
CA MET A 459 5.34 -17.76 -10.15
C MET A 459 4.58 -18.56 -9.09
N ALA A 460 5.16 -18.71 -7.89
CA ALA A 460 4.53 -19.43 -6.79
C ALA A 460 3.26 -18.73 -6.28
N ARG A 461 3.16 -17.41 -6.42
CA ARG A 461 1.92 -16.65 -6.13
C ARG A 461 0.88 -16.84 -7.22
N ALA A 462 1.29 -16.92 -8.48
CA ALA A 462 0.39 -16.99 -9.62
C ALA A 462 -0.14 -18.41 -9.91
N ALA A 463 0.58 -19.48 -9.58
CA ALA A 463 0.21 -20.86 -9.93
C ALA A 463 0.67 -21.89 -8.90
N ASN A 464 -0.02 -23.03 -8.84
CA ASN A 464 0.52 -24.24 -8.20
C ASN A 464 1.33 -25.03 -9.23
N PHE A 465 2.45 -25.63 -8.82
CA PHE A 465 3.26 -26.46 -9.71
C PHE A 465 3.18 -27.92 -9.28
N LEU A 466 2.91 -28.81 -10.24
CA LEU A 466 2.75 -30.24 -10.01
C LEU A 466 3.74 -31.04 -10.85
N SER A 467 4.51 -31.93 -10.22
CA SER A 467 5.38 -32.88 -10.92
C SER A 467 4.80 -34.29 -10.90
N TYR A 468 4.98 -35.03 -12.00
CA TYR A 468 4.49 -36.41 -12.09
C TYR A 468 5.47 -37.38 -11.43
N ASN A 469 5.00 -38.12 -10.42
CA ASN A 469 5.76 -39.16 -9.75
C ASN A 469 5.47 -40.53 -10.37
N GLN A 470 6.40 -41.06 -11.16
CA GLN A 470 6.24 -42.35 -11.84
C GLN A 470 6.05 -43.54 -10.87
N ALA A 471 6.70 -43.52 -9.70
CA ALA A 471 6.61 -44.61 -8.73
C ALA A 471 5.25 -44.66 -8.02
N ARG A 472 4.64 -43.49 -7.79
CA ARG A 472 3.33 -43.36 -7.14
C ARG A 472 2.17 -43.21 -8.14
N GLN A 473 2.48 -43.15 -9.44
CA GLN A 473 1.54 -42.92 -10.54
C GLN A 473 0.60 -41.72 -10.29
N ALA A 474 1.10 -40.66 -9.66
CA ALA A 474 0.31 -39.50 -9.24
C ALA A 474 1.10 -38.21 -9.41
N TYR A 475 0.39 -37.09 -9.58
CA TYR A 475 1.00 -35.77 -9.50
C TYR A 475 1.25 -35.41 -8.03
N SER A 476 2.34 -34.72 -7.75
CA SER A 476 2.63 -34.20 -6.42
C SER A 476 3.02 -32.73 -6.49
N PRO A 477 2.61 -31.89 -5.52
CA PRO A 477 3.06 -30.52 -5.43
C PRO A 477 4.57 -30.42 -5.48
N THR A 478 5.06 -29.42 -6.22
CA THR A 478 6.47 -29.11 -6.35
C THR A 478 6.67 -27.59 -6.37
N TYR A 479 7.90 -27.15 -6.16
CA TYR A 479 8.24 -25.73 -6.31
C TYR A 479 8.33 -25.37 -7.80
N PRO A 480 8.06 -24.11 -8.19
CA PRO A 480 8.32 -23.64 -9.54
C PRO A 480 9.76 -23.97 -9.96
N PRO A 481 9.97 -24.65 -11.10
CA PRO A 481 11.33 -25.03 -11.50
C PRO A 481 12.19 -23.81 -11.86
N VAL A 482 13.42 -23.77 -11.34
CA VAL A 482 14.40 -22.70 -11.64
C VAL A 482 14.66 -22.56 -13.16
N ALA A 483 14.76 -23.68 -13.87
CA ALA A 483 14.96 -23.68 -15.32
C ALA A 483 13.82 -22.95 -16.06
N LEU A 484 12.61 -23.01 -15.52
CA LEU A 484 11.43 -22.36 -16.08
C LEU A 484 11.49 -20.84 -15.91
N ALA A 485 11.88 -20.36 -14.73
CA ALA A 485 12.11 -18.94 -14.47
C ALA A 485 13.20 -18.37 -15.40
N ARG A 486 14.33 -19.08 -15.56
CA ARG A 486 15.39 -18.70 -16.52
C ARG A 486 14.89 -18.61 -17.96
N HIS A 487 14.06 -19.58 -18.37
CA HIS A 487 13.49 -19.59 -19.72
C HIS A 487 12.56 -18.39 -19.94
N ILE A 488 11.67 -18.11 -18.98
CA ILE A 488 10.78 -16.94 -19.02
C ILE A 488 11.57 -15.62 -19.07
N LEU A 489 12.62 -15.46 -18.26
CA LEU A 489 13.48 -14.26 -18.26
C LEU A 489 14.27 -14.09 -19.57
N SER A 490 14.48 -15.18 -20.32
CA SER A 490 15.16 -15.15 -21.62
C SER A 490 14.23 -14.83 -22.81
N ALA A 491 12.92 -14.72 -22.58
CA ALA A 491 11.95 -14.42 -23.62
C ALA A 491 12.22 -13.05 -24.27
N LYS A 492 11.98 -12.95 -25.59
CA LYS A 492 12.21 -11.70 -26.34
C LYS A 492 11.22 -10.58 -25.98
N SER A 493 10.05 -10.94 -25.47
CA SER A 493 8.97 -10.00 -25.14
C SER A 493 7.98 -10.64 -24.17
N TRP A 494 7.33 -9.82 -23.34
CA TRP A 494 6.24 -10.23 -22.45
C TRP A 494 5.01 -9.34 -22.67
N ARG A 495 3.84 -9.81 -22.24
CA ARG A 495 2.57 -9.07 -22.31
C ARG A 495 2.26 -8.26 -21.05
N PHE A 496 3.23 -8.01 -20.18
CA PHE A 496 3.03 -7.12 -19.03
C PHE A 496 3.02 -5.65 -19.48
N PRO A 497 2.31 -4.76 -18.77
CA PRO A 497 2.26 -3.34 -19.11
C PRO A 497 3.64 -2.68 -19.05
N ALA A 498 3.88 -1.68 -19.88
CA ALA A 498 5.14 -0.95 -19.88
C ALA A 498 5.19 0.04 -18.71
N LEU A 499 6.32 0.09 -17.98
CA LEU A 499 6.52 1.05 -16.88
C LEU A 499 7.58 2.09 -17.26
N ARG A 500 7.22 3.36 -17.19
CA ARG A 500 8.11 4.52 -17.38
C ARG A 500 8.77 4.94 -16.07
N GLY A 501 8.04 4.89 -14.96
CA GLY A 501 8.51 5.27 -13.63
C GLY A 501 7.40 5.30 -12.58
N ILE A 502 7.77 5.73 -11.37
CA ILE A 502 6.85 5.94 -10.25
C ILE A 502 6.64 7.45 -10.09
N THR A 503 5.42 7.85 -9.74
CA THR A 503 5.12 9.19 -9.22
C THR A 503 4.49 9.09 -7.84
N GLU A 504 4.80 10.04 -6.97
CA GLU A 504 4.30 10.12 -5.59
C GLU A 504 3.35 11.30 -5.38
N VAL A 505 3.12 12.06 -6.45
CA VAL A 505 2.16 13.14 -6.56
C VAL A 505 1.36 12.97 -7.86
N PRO A 506 0.15 13.52 -7.95
CA PRO A 506 -0.57 13.58 -9.21
C PRO A 506 0.22 14.38 -10.22
N VAL A 507 0.11 13.98 -11.49
CA VAL A 507 0.81 14.62 -12.59
C VAL A 507 -0.13 14.88 -13.76
N VAL A 508 0.21 15.88 -14.56
CA VAL A 508 -0.57 16.21 -15.75
C VAL A 508 -0.22 15.25 -16.89
N ARG A 509 -1.21 14.61 -17.50
CA ARG A 509 -1.03 13.74 -18.68
C ARG A 509 -0.80 14.59 -19.94
N ASP A 510 -0.30 13.96 -21.01
CA ASP A 510 -0.02 14.64 -22.28
C ASP A 510 -1.28 15.28 -22.92
N ASP A 511 -2.45 14.73 -22.65
CA ASP A 511 -3.76 15.25 -23.08
C ASP A 511 -4.30 16.39 -22.18
N GLY A 512 -3.60 16.71 -21.10
CA GLY A 512 -3.98 17.74 -20.14
C GLY A 512 -4.85 17.29 -18.98
N THR A 513 -5.31 16.05 -18.96
CA THR A 513 -6.02 15.47 -17.80
C THR A 513 -5.06 15.23 -16.64
N ILE A 514 -5.58 15.02 -15.44
CA ILE A 514 -4.77 14.81 -14.24
C ILE A 514 -4.83 13.34 -13.84
N LEU A 515 -3.66 12.77 -13.59
CA LEU A 515 -3.49 11.44 -13.02
C LEU A 515 -3.50 11.58 -11.50
N ASP A 516 -4.65 11.33 -10.87
CA ASP A 516 -4.89 11.51 -9.44
C ASP A 516 -5.41 10.24 -8.73
N GLN A 517 -5.63 9.16 -9.47
CA GLN A 517 -6.04 7.86 -8.91
C GLN A 517 -4.80 6.99 -8.61
N PRO A 518 -4.62 6.51 -7.36
CA PRO A 518 -3.55 5.58 -7.03
C PRO A 518 -3.59 4.32 -7.90
N GLY A 519 -2.41 3.83 -8.31
CA GLY A 519 -2.27 2.66 -9.17
C GLY A 519 -1.64 2.96 -10.53
N TYR A 520 -1.71 1.99 -11.44
CA TYR A 520 -1.06 2.08 -12.75
C TYR A 520 -1.93 2.86 -13.76
N ASP A 521 -1.35 3.89 -14.36
CA ASP A 521 -1.95 4.65 -15.43
C ASP A 521 -1.37 4.20 -16.79
N PRO A 522 -2.19 3.62 -17.69
CA PRO A 522 -1.71 3.09 -18.96
C PRO A 522 -1.32 4.17 -19.98
N GLN A 523 -1.84 5.38 -19.86
CA GLN A 523 -1.59 6.48 -20.79
C GLN A 523 -0.21 7.10 -20.53
N ALA A 524 0.05 7.51 -19.29
CA ALA A 524 1.33 8.04 -18.84
C ALA A 524 2.40 6.95 -18.69
N LYS A 525 1.98 5.68 -18.56
CA LYS A 525 2.83 4.53 -18.21
C LYS A 525 3.52 4.73 -16.87
N LEU A 526 2.85 5.39 -15.94
CA LEU A 526 3.34 5.67 -14.58
C LEU A 526 2.50 4.89 -13.58
N ILE A 527 3.10 4.53 -12.46
CA ILE A 527 2.35 4.08 -11.28
C ILE A 527 2.33 5.22 -10.26
N TYR A 528 1.13 5.61 -9.82
CA TYR A 528 0.93 6.58 -8.76
C TYR A 528 0.87 5.86 -7.43
N LEU A 529 1.87 6.12 -6.59
CA LEU A 529 1.98 5.58 -5.24
C LEU A 529 2.12 6.77 -4.27
N PRO A 530 1.01 7.45 -3.91
CA PRO A 530 1.07 8.52 -2.93
C PRO A 530 1.46 7.99 -1.56
N HIS A 531 2.07 8.86 -0.76
CA HIS A 531 2.17 8.63 0.67
C HIS A 531 0.76 8.55 1.28
N PRO A 532 0.46 7.63 2.23
CA PRO A 532 -0.89 7.48 2.80
C PRO A 532 -1.50 8.78 3.34
N ASP A 533 -0.68 9.61 4.01
CA ASP A 533 -1.12 10.90 4.57
C ASP A 533 -1.34 12.02 3.52
N LEU A 534 -1.11 11.77 2.23
CA LEU A 534 -1.25 12.80 1.19
C LEU A 534 -2.71 12.93 0.76
N VAL A 535 -3.42 13.89 1.35
CA VAL A 535 -4.77 14.29 0.93
C VAL A 535 -4.68 15.48 -0.01
N ILE A 536 -5.25 15.37 -1.21
CA ILE A 536 -5.18 16.41 -2.24
C ILE A 536 -6.59 16.97 -2.47
N PRO A 537 -6.79 18.29 -2.32
CA PRO A 537 -8.06 18.92 -2.66
C PRO A 537 -8.45 18.69 -4.13
N ALA A 538 -9.74 18.78 -4.43
CA ALA A 538 -10.21 18.70 -5.80
C ALA A 538 -9.54 19.76 -6.69
N ILE A 539 -9.11 19.36 -7.88
CA ILE A 539 -8.49 20.25 -8.86
C ILE A 539 -9.56 20.64 -9.87
N PRO A 540 -9.88 21.94 -10.03
CA PRO A 540 -10.93 22.37 -10.95
C PRO A 540 -10.65 21.90 -12.38
N THR A 541 -11.67 21.36 -13.04
CA THR A 541 -11.53 20.84 -14.42
C THR A 541 -11.36 21.96 -15.44
N ASN A 542 -11.97 23.12 -15.19
CA ASN A 542 -11.85 24.37 -15.95
C ASN A 542 -11.61 25.54 -14.99
N PRO A 543 -10.37 25.74 -14.49
CA PRO A 543 -10.09 26.79 -13.53
C PRO A 543 -10.37 28.19 -14.08
N THR A 544 -11.03 29.02 -13.28
CA THR A 544 -11.28 30.44 -13.54
C THR A 544 -10.02 31.29 -13.30
N PRO A 545 -9.95 32.52 -13.85
CA PRO A 545 -8.82 33.42 -13.59
C PRO A 545 -8.59 33.70 -12.09
N GLN A 546 -9.64 33.79 -11.29
CA GLN A 546 -9.53 33.98 -9.85
C GLN A 546 -8.94 32.75 -9.15
N GLU A 547 -9.39 31.54 -9.50
CA GLU A 547 -8.82 30.30 -8.97
C GLU A 547 -7.34 30.13 -9.36
N VAL A 548 -6.94 30.59 -10.56
CA VAL A 548 -5.53 30.61 -10.98
C VAL A 548 -4.72 31.57 -10.11
N GLU A 549 -5.26 32.74 -9.81
CA GLU A 549 -4.60 33.73 -8.95
C GLU A 549 -4.43 33.21 -7.52
N GLU A 550 -5.49 32.64 -6.94
CA GLU A 550 -5.48 32.03 -5.60
C GLU A 550 -4.51 30.85 -5.54
N ALA A 551 -4.54 29.97 -6.54
CA ALA A 551 -3.61 28.85 -6.65
C ALA A 551 -2.16 29.33 -6.75
N ARG A 552 -1.86 30.32 -7.59
CA ARG A 552 -0.52 30.91 -7.71
C ARG A 552 -0.03 31.44 -6.38
N ASN A 553 -0.84 32.26 -5.71
CA ASN A 553 -0.49 32.89 -4.44
C ASN A 553 -0.27 31.81 -3.36
N PHE A 554 -1.13 30.79 -3.29
CA PHE A 554 -1.01 29.72 -2.30
C PHE A 554 0.20 28.81 -2.56
N ALA A 555 0.45 28.42 -3.81
CA ALA A 555 1.62 27.62 -4.18
C ALA A 555 2.94 28.32 -3.85
N TRP A 556 2.98 29.65 -3.97
CA TRP A 556 4.18 30.47 -3.71
C TRP A 556 4.35 30.92 -2.26
N LYS A 557 3.29 30.95 -1.47
CA LYS A 557 3.21 31.39 -0.06
C LYS A 557 4.39 30.95 0.82
N TYR A 558 4.81 29.70 0.74
CA TYR A 558 5.88 29.16 1.59
C TYR A 558 7.30 29.44 1.06
N PHE A 559 7.40 29.90 -0.18
CA PHE A 559 8.65 30.11 -0.90
C PHE A 559 8.93 31.60 -1.16
N GLU A 560 8.00 32.49 -0.90
CA GLU A 560 8.13 33.94 -1.17
C GLU A 560 9.12 34.67 -0.25
N GLU A 561 9.29 34.20 1.00
CA GLU A 561 10.14 34.88 2.01
C GLU A 561 11.64 34.62 1.86
N PHE A 562 12.02 33.75 0.91
CA PHE A 562 13.42 33.50 0.62
C PHE A 562 14.07 34.74 0.01
N ALA A 563 15.33 34.96 0.35
CA ALA A 563 16.06 36.17 -0.03
C ALA A 563 16.61 36.07 -1.46
N TYR A 564 15.72 35.96 -2.45
CA TYR A 564 16.08 35.95 -3.87
C TYR A 564 16.78 37.27 -4.25
N GLU A 565 17.83 37.18 -5.05
CA GLU A 565 18.59 38.36 -5.50
C GLU A 565 17.78 39.18 -6.52
N THR A 566 17.07 38.51 -7.42
CA THR A 566 16.22 39.13 -8.44
C THR A 566 14.84 38.49 -8.51
N ARG A 567 13.88 39.16 -9.17
CA ARG A 567 12.57 38.57 -9.51
C ARG A 567 12.73 37.28 -10.33
N SER A 568 13.73 37.23 -11.21
CA SER A 568 14.03 36.06 -12.04
C SER A 568 14.42 34.84 -11.20
N ASP A 569 15.17 35.03 -10.12
CA ASP A 569 15.55 33.94 -9.22
C ASP A 569 14.31 33.34 -8.52
N GLY A 570 13.36 34.18 -8.11
CA GLY A 570 12.06 33.73 -7.57
C GLY A 570 11.22 32.99 -8.60
N ALA A 571 11.07 33.54 -9.81
CA ALA A 571 10.34 32.88 -10.90
C ALA A 571 10.96 31.52 -11.29
N ASN A 572 12.29 31.43 -11.32
CA ASN A 572 13.02 30.18 -11.57
C ASN A 572 12.79 29.14 -10.46
N ALA A 573 12.72 29.57 -9.20
CA ALA A 573 12.38 28.70 -8.08
C ALA A 573 10.93 28.20 -8.16
N PHE A 574 9.98 29.04 -8.60
CA PHE A 574 8.61 28.61 -8.88
C PHE A 574 8.56 27.62 -10.06
N GLY A 575 9.36 27.85 -11.10
CA GLY A 575 9.52 26.91 -12.21
C GLY A 575 10.02 25.53 -11.76
N LEU A 576 10.97 25.48 -10.82
CA LEU A 576 11.42 24.22 -10.21
C LEU A 576 10.27 23.52 -9.46
N LEU A 577 9.44 24.27 -8.74
CA LEU A 577 8.28 23.74 -8.01
C LEU A 577 7.21 23.18 -8.97
N LEU A 578 6.85 23.92 -10.03
CA LEU A 578 5.93 23.47 -11.08
C LEU A 578 6.43 22.23 -11.83
N THR A 579 7.75 22.09 -11.98
CA THR A 579 8.37 20.91 -12.62
C THR A 579 7.98 19.61 -11.89
N THR A 580 7.73 19.67 -10.58
CA THR A 580 7.37 18.48 -9.77
C THR A 580 6.05 17.82 -10.20
N VAL A 581 5.06 18.59 -10.66
CA VAL A 581 3.74 18.08 -11.09
C VAL A 581 3.57 18.04 -12.61
N THR A 582 4.45 18.72 -13.35
CA THR A 582 4.42 18.79 -14.84
C THR A 582 5.47 17.91 -15.51
N ARG A 583 6.28 17.16 -14.74
CA ARG A 583 7.42 16.39 -15.25
C ARG A 583 7.08 15.53 -16.47
N SER A 584 5.88 14.94 -16.51
CA SER A 584 5.31 14.12 -17.59
C SER A 584 5.31 14.78 -18.97
N LEU A 585 5.15 16.11 -19.03
CA LEU A 585 4.84 16.85 -20.26
C LEU A 585 6.03 17.09 -21.22
N TYR A 586 7.26 16.86 -20.77
CA TYR A 586 8.47 17.15 -21.55
C TYR A 586 9.60 16.14 -21.31
N GLY A 587 10.59 16.13 -22.19
CA GLY A 587 11.77 15.27 -22.15
C GLY A 587 12.80 15.69 -21.08
N ALA A 588 13.93 16.23 -21.53
CA ALA A 588 15.01 16.71 -20.67
C ALA A 588 14.59 17.93 -19.81
N VAL A 589 15.21 18.06 -18.63
CA VAL A 589 14.99 19.17 -17.68
C VAL A 589 16.35 19.74 -17.28
N PRO A 590 16.56 21.08 -17.33
CA PRO A 590 17.83 21.66 -16.96
C PRO A 590 18.06 21.56 -15.45
N MET A 591 19.32 21.56 -15.01
CA MET A 591 19.66 21.52 -13.59
C MET A 591 19.33 22.86 -12.92
N ALA A 592 18.66 22.81 -11.77
CA ALA A 592 18.45 24.00 -10.94
C ALA A 592 19.67 24.28 -10.07
N ALA A 593 20.38 25.37 -10.33
CA ALA A 593 21.54 25.81 -9.56
C ALA A 593 21.13 26.82 -8.48
N ILE A 594 20.98 26.34 -7.24
CA ILE A 594 20.58 27.13 -6.07
C ILE A 594 21.83 27.72 -5.41
N ASP A 595 22.15 28.96 -5.78
CA ASP A 595 23.35 29.67 -5.32
C ASP A 595 23.03 30.64 -4.18
N ALA A 596 24.00 30.88 -3.30
CA ALA A 596 23.90 31.92 -2.28
C ALA A 596 25.25 32.61 -2.02
N THR A 597 25.20 33.88 -1.65
CA THR A 597 26.40 34.66 -1.28
C THR A 597 27.11 34.10 -0.04
N LYS A 598 26.33 33.62 0.95
CA LYS A 598 26.83 33.09 2.24
C LYS A 598 26.07 31.86 2.74
N GLN A 599 26.73 31.13 3.64
CA GLN A 599 26.13 30.03 4.41
C GLN A 599 25.00 30.56 5.32
N GLY A 600 23.96 29.75 5.49
CA GLY A 600 22.80 30.10 6.32
C GLY A 600 21.74 30.97 5.63
N SER A 601 21.87 31.21 4.31
CA SER A 601 20.91 32.03 3.54
C SER A 601 19.61 31.31 3.16
N GLY A 602 19.43 30.05 3.55
CA GLY A 602 18.19 29.28 3.31
C GLY A 602 18.22 28.29 2.14
N LYS A 603 19.27 28.22 1.32
CA LYS A 603 19.36 27.30 0.16
C LYS A 603 18.98 25.84 0.44
N GLY A 604 19.54 25.23 1.48
CA GLY A 604 19.21 23.85 1.85
C GLY A 604 17.79 23.70 2.38
N LEU A 605 17.20 24.76 2.94
CA LEU A 605 15.80 24.78 3.34
C LEU A 605 14.86 24.86 2.12
N LEU A 606 15.20 25.64 1.10
CA LEU A 606 14.49 25.67 -0.19
C LEU A 606 14.51 24.28 -0.85
N SER A 607 15.71 23.69 -1.00
CA SER A 607 15.88 22.35 -1.57
C SER A 607 15.03 21.31 -0.82
N LYS A 608 15.03 21.35 0.52
CA LYS A 608 14.20 20.47 1.35
C LYS A 608 12.71 20.72 1.12
N GLY A 609 12.25 21.98 1.12
CA GLY A 609 10.84 22.32 0.91
C GLY A 609 10.30 21.78 -0.41
N ILE A 610 11.04 21.98 -1.52
CA ILE A 610 10.67 21.47 -2.85
C ILE A 610 10.63 19.94 -2.87
N ALA A 611 11.60 19.27 -2.25
CA ALA A 611 11.59 17.82 -2.14
C ALA A 611 10.39 17.29 -1.34
N TYR A 612 10.03 17.97 -0.26
CA TYR A 612 8.84 17.61 0.52
C TYR A 612 7.54 17.76 -0.28
N VAL A 613 7.43 18.76 -1.14
CA VAL A 613 6.29 18.86 -2.06
C VAL A 613 6.29 17.67 -3.03
N ALA A 614 7.41 17.41 -3.71
CA ALA A 614 7.52 16.40 -4.76
C ALA A 614 7.36 14.95 -4.28
N GLN A 615 7.84 14.60 -3.08
CA GLN A 615 7.95 13.21 -2.62
C GLN A 615 7.68 13.02 -1.12
N GLY A 616 7.23 14.06 -0.39
CA GLY A 616 6.87 13.95 1.04
C GLY A 616 8.06 13.77 2.00
N ARG A 617 9.28 13.69 1.47
CA ARG A 617 10.53 13.50 2.21
C ARG A 617 11.68 14.28 1.58
N SER A 618 12.80 14.41 2.30
CA SER A 618 14.02 15.04 1.76
C SER A 618 14.52 14.31 0.51
N ALA A 619 15.03 15.05 -0.48
CA ALA A 619 15.65 14.48 -1.68
C ALA A 619 16.83 13.59 -1.33
N ALA A 620 17.16 12.64 -2.21
CA ALA A 620 18.40 11.89 -2.13
C ALA A 620 19.57 12.86 -2.27
N ALA A 621 20.11 13.28 -1.13
CA ALA A 621 21.22 14.21 -1.05
C ALA A 621 22.52 13.44 -1.30
N MET A 622 23.30 13.89 -2.26
CA MET A 622 24.63 13.36 -2.52
C MET A 622 25.62 14.51 -2.64
N VAL A 623 26.83 14.26 -2.14
CA VAL A 623 27.96 15.13 -2.40
C VAL A 623 28.44 14.84 -3.83
N PRO A 624 28.69 15.87 -4.66
CA PRO A 624 29.27 15.69 -5.99
C PRO A 624 30.53 14.82 -5.96
N PRO A 625 30.57 13.69 -6.69
CA PRO A 625 31.77 12.89 -6.83
C PRO A 625 32.91 13.66 -7.49
N SER A 626 34.14 13.28 -7.15
CA SER A 626 35.34 13.86 -7.78
C SER A 626 35.77 13.15 -9.08
N ASP A 627 35.29 11.92 -9.30
CA ASP A 627 35.65 11.08 -10.45
C ASP A 627 34.46 10.79 -11.37
N GLU A 628 34.70 10.79 -12.69
CA GLU A 628 33.66 10.57 -13.72
C GLU A 628 33.06 9.15 -13.68
N ASN A 629 33.81 8.13 -13.24
CA ASN A 629 33.24 6.80 -13.08
C ASN A 629 32.38 6.71 -11.83
N GLU A 630 32.73 7.42 -10.77
CA GLU A 630 31.91 7.53 -9.57
C GLU A 630 30.60 8.28 -9.89
N TRP A 631 30.66 9.40 -10.61
CA TRP A 631 29.47 10.07 -11.18
C TRP A 631 28.55 9.10 -11.91
N ARG A 632 29.12 8.32 -12.83
CA ARG A 632 28.35 7.35 -13.62
C ARG A 632 27.67 6.32 -12.73
N LYS A 633 28.36 5.77 -11.73
CA LYS A 633 27.80 4.78 -10.79
C LYS A 633 26.67 5.38 -9.97
N THR A 634 26.89 6.55 -9.37
CA THR A 634 25.93 7.18 -8.47
C THR A 634 24.66 7.57 -9.22
N LEU A 635 24.76 8.24 -10.36
CA LEU A 635 23.61 8.61 -11.18
C LEU A 635 22.82 7.38 -11.67
N THR A 636 23.53 6.31 -12.03
CA THR A 636 22.88 5.05 -12.44
C THR A 636 22.12 4.42 -11.27
N SER A 637 22.69 4.38 -10.07
CA SER A 637 22.02 3.87 -8.87
C SER A 637 20.73 4.62 -8.57
N GLN A 638 20.75 5.95 -8.66
CA GLN A 638 19.59 6.79 -8.42
C GLN A 638 18.45 6.55 -9.43
N LEU A 639 18.78 6.30 -10.71
CA LEU A 639 17.79 5.96 -11.74
C LEU A 639 17.23 4.54 -11.60
N VAL A 640 18.04 3.58 -11.12
CA VAL A 640 17.58 2.22 -10.83
C VAL A 640 16.50 2.27 -9.74
N GLU A 641 16.79 2.97 -8.64
CA GLU A 641 15.83 3.16 -7.53
C GLU A 641 14.55 3.90 -7.94
N GLY A 642 14.59 4.66 -9.05
CA GLY A 642 13.45 5.41 -9.55
C GLY A 642 13.26 6.78 -8.89
N ASN A 643 14.30 7.36 -8.29
CA ASN A 643 14.21 8.65 -7.61
C ASN A 643 13.84 9.77 -8.58
N LEU A 644 12.75 10.49 -8.30
CA LEU A 644 12.25 11.60 -9.12
C LEU A 644 13.14 12.86 -8.98
N LEU A 645 13.77 13.07 -7.84
CA LEU A 645 14.53 14.28 -7.52
C LEU A 645 15.86 13.93 -6.83
N ILE A 646 16.96 14.39 -7.42
CA ILE A 646 18.32 14.20 -6.89
C ILE A 646 18.86 15.57 -6.48
N SER A 647 19.39 15.66 -5.27
CA SER A 647 19.98 16.89 -4.73
C SER A 647 21.49 16.74 -4.59
N LEU A 648 22.24 17.54 -5.34
CA LEU A 648 23.68 17.72 -5.17
C LEU A 648 23.88 18.74 -4.05
N ASP A 649 24.08 18.25 -2.83
CA ASP A 649 24.13 19.08 -1.63
C ASP A 649 25.56 19.55 -1.34
N ASN A 650 25.68 20.80 -0.90
CA ASN A 650 26.94 21.43 -0.49
C ASN A 650 28.05 21.30 -1.55
N VAL A 651 27.75 21.71 -2.78
CA VAL A 651 28.75 21.84 -3.84
C VAL A 651 29.74 22.94 -3.43
N ASP A 652 30.99 22.53 -3.23
CA ASP A 652 32.10 23.42 -2.89
C ASP A 652 33.03 23.57 -4.10
N GLY A 653 33.31 24.82 -4.49
CA GLY A 653 34.14 25.13 -5.65
C GLY A 653 33.47 24.87 -7.01
N LEU A 654 34.24 24.29 -7.95
CA LEU A 654 33.89 24.11 -9.35
C LEU A 654 33.14 22.79 -9.60
N LEU A 655 31.87 22.87 -10.03
CA LEU A 655 31.11 21.73 -10.52
C LEU A 655 31.39 21.49 -12.01
N TYR A 656 32.26 20.54 -12.29
CA TYR A 656 32.62 20.11 -13.64
C TYR A 656 32.45 18.60 -13.77
N SER A 657 31.55 18.16 -14.64
CA SER A 657 31.45 16.75 -15.04
C SER A 657 30.82 16.63 -16.43
N SER A 658 31.53 15.95 -17.31
CA SER A 658 31.03 15.56 -18.63
C SER A 658 29.93 14.51 -18.54
N THR A 659 30.00 13.62 -17.54
CA THR A 659 28.98 12.60 -17.26
C THR A 659 27.67 13.24 -16.79
N LEU A 660 27.72 14.18 -15.84
CA LEU A 660 26.55 14.93 -15.40
C LEU A 660 25.95 15.76 -16.54
N ALA A 661 26.78 16.45 -17.32
CA ALA A 661 26.31 17.19 -18.48
C ALA A 661 25.53 16.27 -19.42
N SER A 662 26.12 15.15 -19.84
CA SER A 662 25.47 14.16 -20.71
C SER A 662 24.19 13.59 -20.10
N PHE A 663 24.14 13.40 -18.78
CA PHE A 663 22.98 12.89 -18.08
C PHE A 663 21.79 13.85 -18.15
N LEU A 664 22.02 15.16 -18.00
CA LEU A 664 20.97 16.19 -18.02
C LEU A 664 20.22 16.28 -19.36
N THR A 665 20.86 15.91 -20.47
CA THR A 665 20.25 15.97 -21.81
C THR A 665 19.87 14.61 -22.37
N ALA A 666 20.03 13.54 -21.58
CA ALA A 666 19.73 12.19 -22.04
C ALA A 666 18.24 11.90 -21.91
N ASP A 667 17.57 11.44 -22.98
CA ASP A 667 16.25 10.81 -22.84
C ASP A 667 16.37 9.39 -22.25
N VAL A 668 17.49 8.74 -22.57
CA VAL A 668 17.84 7.39 -22.12
C VAL A 668 19.27 7.39 -21.60
N TRP A 669 19.43 6.95 -20.36
CA TRP A 669 20.73 6.76 -19.74
C TRP A 669 21.19 5.31 -19.89
N THR A 670 22.42 5.15 -20.40
CA THR A 670 23.06 3.85 -20.55
C THR A 670 24.42 3.86 -19.85
N ALA A 671 24.62 2.97 -18.88
CA ALA A 671 25.89 2.86 -18.18
C ALA A 671 26.25 1.41 -17.91
N ARG A 672 27.50 1.03 -18.23
CA ARG A 672 28.03 -0.29 -17.91
C ARG A 672 28.39 -0.35 -16.42
N LEU A 673 27.67 -1.18 -15.66
CA LEU A 673 27.97 -1.40 -14.24
C LEU A 673 29.16 -2.36 -14.10
N LEU A 674 30.20 -1.94 -13.37
CA LEU A 674 31.39 -2.75 -13.09
C LEU A 674 31.00 -4.04 -12.36
N GLY A 675 31.52 -5.19 -12.83
CA GLY A 675 31.19 -6.51 -12.29
C GLY A 675 29.99 -7.20 -12.94
N THR A 676 29.31 -6.53 -13.90
CA THR A 676 28.21 -7.13 -14.67
C THR A 676 28.46 -7.01 -16.18
N MET A 677 27.92 -7.96 -16.95
CA MET A 677 27.95 -7.91 -18.43
C MET A 677 26.85 -7.00 -19.01
N ASN A 678 25.98 -6.44 -18.16
CA ASN A 678 24.77 -5.73 -18.57
C ASN A 678 24.95 -4.21 -18.48
N SER A 679 24.55 -3.50 -19.54
CA SER A 679 24.43 -2.04 -19.57
C SER A 679 22.94 -1.68 -19.58
N PRO A 680 22.29 -1.50 -18.41
CA PRO A 680 20.86 -1.18 -18.38
C PRO A 680 20.59 0.15 -19.09
N GLU A 681 19.60 0.15 -20.00
CA GLU A 681 19.04 1.35 -20.59
C GLU A 681 17.86 1.81 -19.73
N MET A 682 17.93 3.01 -19.17
CA MET A 682 16.88 3.55 -18.30
C MET A 682 16.40 4.90 -18.81
N PRO A 683 15.08 5.18 -18.79
CA PRO A 683 14.61 6.53 -19.09
C PRO A 683 15.17 7.48 -18.02
N GLN A 684 15.86 8.54 -18.45
CA GLN A 684 16.21 9.60 -17.52
C GLN A 684 14.91 10.38 -17.27
N ARG A 685 14.43 10.36 -16.03
CA ARG A 685 13.31 11.21 -15.61
C ARG A 685 13.58 12.02 -14.34
N SER A 686 14.74 11.86 -13.71
CA SER A 686 15.08 12.55 -12.47
C SER A 686 15.39 14.03 -12.71
N MET A 687 14.81 14.90 -11.90
CA MET A 687 15.19 16.31 -11.78
C MET A 687 16.47 16.42 -10.96
N ILE A 688 17.38 17.30 -11.37
CA ILE A 688 18.61 17.59 -10.62
C ILE A 688 18.55 19.00 -10.07
N MET A 689 18.75 19.14 -8.77
CA MET A 689 19.08 20.42 -8.16
C MET A 689 20.48 20.35 -7.56
N CYS A 690 21.23 21.45 -7.60
CA CYS A 690 22.46 21.60 -6.86
C CYS A 690 22.39 22.84 -5.97
N ASN A 691 23.07 22.79 -4.83
CA ASN A 691 23.18 23.96 -3.95
C ASN A 691 24.62 24.22 -3.50
N GLY A 692 24.97 25.48 -3.26
CA GLY A 692 26.31 25.85 -2.81
C GLY A 692 26.44 27.32 -2.41
N ASN A 693 27.68 27.77 -2.16
CA ASN A 693 27.98 29.18 -1.94
C ASN A 693 28.83 29.68 -3.10
N ASN A 694 28.38 30.73 -3.79
CA ASN A 694 29.01 31.26 -5.01
C ASN A 694 29.40 30.14 -5.98
N LEU A 695 28.41 29.34 -6.38
CA LEU A 695 28.57 28.18 -7.26
C LEU A 695 29.36 28.54 -8.52
N GLN A 696 30.43 27.78 -8.78
CA GLN A 696 31.16 27.84 -10.03
C GLN A 696 30.78 26.63 -10.88
N LEU A 697 30.21 26.86 -12.06
CA LEU A 697 29.84 25.80 -12.98
C LEU A 697 30.89 25.69 -14.09
N GLY A 698 31.24 24.48 -14.51
CA GLY A 698 32.30 24.26 -15.48
C GLY A 698 31.86 23.51 -16.73
N GLY A 699 32.57 23.74 -17.84
CA GLY A 699 32.37 22.99 -19.08
C GLY A 699 30.99 23.21 -19.69
N ASP A 700 30.25 22.14 -19.91
CA ASP A 700 28.92 22.16 -20.53
C ASP A 700 27.77 22.28 -19.52
N ILE A 701 28.06 22.30 -18.21
CA ILE A 701 27.04 22.40 -17.15
C ILE A 701 26.28 23.75 -17.18
N PRO A 702 26.91 24.93 -17.39
CA PRO A 702 26.21 26.22 -17.34
C PRO A 702 25.05 26.28 -18.35
N ARG A 703 25.32 25.87 -19.61
CA ARG A 703 24.31 25.81 -20.68
C ARG A 703 23.22 24.74 -20.49
N ARG A 704 23.34 23.92 -19.45
CA ARG A 704 22.37 22.87 -19.06
C ARG A 704 21.75 23.14 -17.70
N SER A 705 21.90 24.37 -17.20
CA SER A 705 21.43 24.80 -15.89
C SER A 705 20.73 26.15 -15.96
N TYR A 706 19.96 26.45 -14.92
CA TYR A 706 19.39 27.78 -14.68
C TYR A 706 19.62 28.16 -13.21
N ARG A 707 19.72 29.46 -12.92
CA ARG A 707 20.17 29.96 -11.62
C ARG A 707 19.01 30.41 -10.74
N ILE A 708 19.08 30.05 -9.46
CA ILE A 708 18.26 30.59 -8.37
C ILE A 708 19.24 31.14 -7.32
N ARG A 709 19.55 32.43 -7.41
CA ARG A 709 20.52 33.11 -6.53
C ARG A 709 19.83 33.75 -5.34
N MET A 710 20.45 33.58 -4.17
CA MET A 710 20.00 34.17 -2.91
C MET A 710 21.05 35.10 -2.31
N ASP A 711 20.63 36.29 -1.91
CA ASP A 711 21.43 37.19 -1.06
C ASP A 711 20.63 37.68 0.14
N ALA A 712 21.05 37.26 1.32
CA ALA A 712 20.40 37.67 2.56
C ALA A 712 20.71 39.13 2.95
N GLY A 713 21.64 39.81 2.28
CA GLY A 713 22.01 41.22 2.51
C GLY A 713 22.69 41.49 3.85
N VAL A 714 23.00 40.44 4.63
CA VAL A 714 23.57 40.54 5.98
C VAL A 714 24.77 39.62 6.15
N SER A 715 25.70 40.02 7.03
CA SER A 715 26.95 39.29 7.22
C SER A 715 26.80 37.94 7.91
N LYS A 716 25.70 37.75 8.67
CA LYS A 716 25.37 36.53 9.44
C LYS A 716 23.91 36.10 9.17
N PRO A 717 23.61 35.52 7.99
CA PRO A 717 22.24 35.18 7.58
C PRO A 717 21.51 34.21 8.53
N TRP A 718 22.23 33.28 9.18
CA TRP A 718 21.65 32.29 10.09
C TRP A 718 21.05 32.87 11.38
N MET A 719 21.30 34.14 11.70
CA MET A 719 20.67 34.82 12.83
C MET A 719 19.35 35.49 12.45
N ARG A 720 18.90 35.39 11.19
CA ARG A 720 17.56 35.82 10.76
C ARG A 720 16.52 34.90 11.41
N ASN A 721 15.68 35.49 12.23
CA ASN A 721 14.71 34.80 13.11
C ASN A 721 13.26 35.23 12.83
N LYS A 722 12.97 35.63 11.59
CA LYS A 722 11.66 36.17 11.16
C LYS A 722 11.08 35.49 9.91
N PHE A 723 11.24 34.19 9.74
CA PHE A 723 10.38 33.48 8.78
C PHE A 723 9.00 33.34 9.41
N THR A 724 7.95 33.73 8.69
CA THR A 724 6.57 33.59 9.18
C THR A 724 6.24 32.13 9.46
N TYR A 725 6.77 31.22 8.62
CA TYR A 725 6.58 29.78 8.74
C TYR A 725 7.85 29.11 9.30
N SER A 726 7.92 29.00 10.63
CA SER A 726 9.05 28.35 11.32
C SER A 726 8.55 27.32 12.35
N PRO A 727 8.93 26.03 12.25
CA PRO A 727 9.78 25.42 11.23
C PRO A 727 9.03 25.18 9.90
N LEU A 728 9.55 25.71 8.79
CA LEU A 728 8.94 25.70 7.45
C LEU A 728 8.40 24.32 7.01
N ILE A 729 9.19 23.26 7.22
CA ILE A 729 8.83 21.90 6.77
C ILE A 729 7.55 21.38 7.44
N LYS A 730 7.25 21.82 8.67
CA LYS A 730 5.99 21.47 9.35
C LYS A 730 4.79 22.00 8.57
N PHE A 731 4.84 23.27 8.17
CA PHE A 731 3.77 23.93 7.43
C PHE A 731 3.64 23.37 6.01
N ILE A 732 4.76 23.16 5.31
CA ILE A 732 4.75 22.51 3.99
C ILE A 732 4.14 21.11 4.07
N ARG A 733 4.40 20.33 5.14
CA ARG A 733 3.81 18.99 5.31
C ARG A 733 2.30 19.07 5.52
N GLN A 734 1.84 20.00 6.37
CA GLN A 734 0.42 20.20 6.67
C GLN A 734 -0.38 20.63 5.42
N ASP A 735 0.16 21.55 4.62
CA ASP A 735 -0.49 22.05 3.41
C ASP A 735 0.00 21.37 2.12
N ARG A 736 0.74 20.26 2.21
CA ARG A 736 1.40 19.62 1.06
C ARG A 736 0.42 19.37 -0.08
N GLY A 737 -0.73 18.79 0.23
CA GLY A 737 -1.78 18.51 -0.75
C GLY A 737 -2.34 19.77 -1.42
N LYS A 738 -2.55 20.84 -0.65
CA LYS A 738 -3.03 22.14 -1.17
C LYS A 738 -2.00 22.81 -2.07
N ILE A 739 -0.71 22.72 -1.74
CA ILE A 739 0.38 23.21 -2.60
C ILE A 739 0.36 22.45 -3.93
N ILE A 740 0.28 21.12 -3.89
CA ILE A 740 0.22 20.28 -5.10
C ILE A 740 -1.02 20.59 -5.94
N ALA A 741 -2.19 20.66 -5.32
CA ALA A 741 -3.44 21.01 -5.99
C ALA A 741 -3.33 22.38 -6.67
N SER A 742 -2.75 23.37 -5.98
CA SER A 742 -2.54 24.71 -6.54
C SER A 742 -1.63 24.70 -7.78
N LEU A 743 -0.51 23.97 -7.74
CA LEU A 743 0.38 23.81 -8.89
C LEU A 743 -0.33 23.13 -10.07
N LEU A 744 -1.16 22.12 -9.79
CA LEU A 744 -1.95 21.41 -10.79
C LEU A 744 -3.07 22.28 -11.36
N THR A 745 -3.73 23.12 -10.55
CA THR A 745 -4.73 24.10 -10.99
C THR A 745 -4.11 25.10 -11.97
N MET A 746 -2.93 25.64 -11.67
CA MET A 746 -2.21 26.53 -12.59
C MET A 746 -1.91 25.84 -13.92
N ALA A 747 -1.37 24.61 -13.87
CA ALA A 747 -1.06 23.85 -15.07
C ALA A 747 -2.32 23.49 -15.88
N ARG A 748 -3.41 23.11 -15.21
CA ARG A 748 -4.69 22.76 -15.83
C ARG A 748 -5.32 23.96 -16.52
N ALA A 749 -5.31 25.12 -15.88
CA ALA A 749 -5.86 26.35 -16.45
C ALA A 749 -5.15 26.74 -17.75
N TRP A 750 -3.81 26.70 -17.76
CA TRP A 750 -3.02 26.98 -18.96
C TRP A 750 -3.33 26.00 -20.11
N ILE A 751 -3.51 24.71 -19.80
CA ILE A 751 -3.84 23.71 -20.83
C ILE A 751 -5.25 23.89 -21.37
N VAL A 752 -6.24 24.14 -20.51
CA VAL A 752 -7.64 24.40 -20.90
C VAL A 752 -7.74 25.67 -21.74
N ALA A 753 -6.92 26.68 -21.47
CA ALA A 753 -6.81 27.89 -22.28
C ALA A 753 -6.13 27.68 -23.66
N GLY A 754 -5.76 26.44 -24.01
CA GLY A 754 -5.16 26.12 -25.30
C GLY A 754 -3.64 26.28 -25.35
N ARG A 755 -2.96 26.22 -24.19
CA ARG A 755 -1.50 26.32 -24.06
C ARG A 755 -0.93 27.62 -24.68
N PRO A 756 -1.45 28.81 -24.30
CA PRO A 756 -0.98 30.06 -24.87
C PRO A 756 0.53 30.24 -24.63
N ALA A 757 1.23 30.72 -25.65
CA ALA A 757 2.64 31.08 -25.53
C ALA A 757 2.79 32.39 -24.75
N PRO A 758 3.90 32.58 -24.02
CA PRO A 758 4.21 33.85 -23.37
C PRO A 758 4.27 35.01 -24.37
N ALA A 759 3.82 36.20 -23.96
CA ALA A 759 3.87 37.40 -24.80
C ALA A 759 5.32 37.80 -25.15
N THR A 760 6.24 37.62 -24.21
CA THR A 760 7.67 37.83 -24.41
C THR A 760 8.34 36.49 -24.76
N PRO A 761 9.11 36.41 -25.86
CA PRO A 761 9.84 35.20 -26.20
C PRO A 761 10.78 34.77 -25.07
N LEU A 762 10.66 33.51 -24.64
CA LEU A 762 11.55 32.95 -23.63
C LEU A 762 12.97 32.74 -24.18
N PRO A 763 14.01 32.85 -23.33
CA PRO A 763 15.37 32.48 -23.71
C PRO A 763 15.47 31.02 -24.18
N ALA A 764 16.21 30.80 -25.26
CA ALA A 764 16.36 29.47 -25.85
C ALA A 764 17.42 28.63 -25.10
N LEU A 765 16.96 27.66 -24.32
CA LEU A 765 17.77 26.52 -23.85
C LEU A 765 17.57 25.36 -24.84
N ALA A 766 18.50 25.19 -25.79
CA ALA A 766 18.31 24.33 -26.97
C ALA A 766 17.86 22.89 -26.66
N ASP A 767 18.51 22.21 -25.72
CA ASP A 767 18.17 20.82 -25.35
C ASP A 767 16.93 20.73 -24.42
N PHE A 768 16.37 21.87 -23.98
CA PHE A 768 15.34 21.98 -22.95
C PHE A 768 14.12 22.80 -23.39
N THR A 769 13.94 23.02 -24.71
CA THR A 769 12.88 23.89 -25.25
C THR A 769 11.49 23.50 -24.75
N GLY A 770 11.16 22.20 -24.74
CA GLY A 770 9.85 21.74 -24.25
C GLY A 770 9.60 22.03 -22.77
N TRP A 771 10.65 22.03 -21.93
CA TRP A 771 10.52 22.45 -20.53
C TRP A 771 10.30 23.95 -20.41
N CYS A 772 11.06 24.76 -21.16
CA CYS A 772 10.90 26.22 -21.17
C CYS A 772 9.49 26.63 -21.61
N GLU A 773 8.97 26.03 -22.68
CA GLU A 773 7.64 26.34 -23.22
C GLU A 773 6.53 26.01 -22.22
N VAL A 774 6.58 24.84 -21.57
CA VAL A 774 5.56 24.43 -20.60
C VAL A 774 5.64 25.27 -19.34
N ILE A 775 6.81 25.38 -18.72
CA ILE A 775 6.95 26.11 -17.45
C ILE A 775 6.74 27.60 -17.65
N GLY A 776 7.37 28.19 -18.66
CA GLY A 776 7.21 29.61 -18.95
C GLY A 776 5.81 29.95 -19.44
N GLY A 777 5.13 29.06 -20.17
CA GLY A 777 3.72 29.19 -20.55
C GLY A 777 2.79 29.24 -19.33
N ILE A 778 2.94 28.29 -18.40
CA ILE A 778 2.14 28.25 -17.17
C ILE A 778 2.39 29.48 -16.30
N LEU A 779 3.67 29.86 -16.10
CA LEU A 779 4.04 31.01 -15.30
C LEU A 779 3.51 32.32 -15.91
N ALA A 780 3.70 32.53 -17.22
CA ALA A 780 3.20 33.72 -17.90
C ALA A 780 1.67 33.81 -17.88
N PHE A 781 0.97 32.68 -18.04
CA PHE A 781 -0.50 32.63 -17.96
C PHE A 781 -1.02 32.93 -16.55
N ALA A 782 -0.23 32.68 -15.52
CA ALA A 782 -0.53 33.03 -14.13
C ALA A 782 0.05 34.40 -13.71
N ASP A 783 0.44 35.26 -14.65
CA ASP A 783 1.05 36.58 -14.41
C ASP A 783 2.35 36.56 -13.57
N VAL A 784 3.15 35.49 -13.73
CA VAL A 784 4.50 35.39 -13.14
C VAL A 784 5.55 35.68 -14.20
N ASP A 785 6.04 36.93 -14.25
CA ASP A 785 7.12 37.32 -15.15
C ASP A 785 8.52 37.07 -14.54
N GLY A 786 9.56 37.25 -15.36
CA GLY A 786 10.96 37.17 -14.96
C GLY A 786 11.62 35.81 -15.18
N PHE A 787 10.85 34.78 -15.58
CA PHE A 787 11.38 33.43 -15.77
C PHE A 787 12.53 33.40 -16.79
N LEU A 788 13.69 32.87 -16.37
CA LEU A 788 14.94 32.77 -17.13
C LEU A 788 15.60 34.07 -17.61
N GLU A 789 15.14 35.26 -17.21
CA GLU A 789 15.79 36.53 -17.60
C GLU A 789 17.26 36.63 -17.14
N ASN A 790 17.62 35.96 -16.04
CA ASN A 790 18.99 35.91 -15.52
C ASN A 790 19.92 34.89 -16.24
N LEU A 791 19.44 34.22 -17.30
CA LEU A 791 20.20 33.15 -17.97
C LEU A 791 21.48 33.66 -18.64
N ASN A 792 21.42 34.81 -19.33
CA ASN A 792 22.60 35.39 -19.98
C ASN A 792 23.66 35.79 -18.95
N GLN A 793 23.23 36.35 -17.81
CA GLN A 793 24.13 36.70 -16.71
C GLN A 793 24.85 35.45 -16.16
N LEU A 794 24.14 34.32 -16.00
CA LEU A 794 24.77 33.05 -15.62
C LEU A 794 25.85 32.63 -16.62
N TYR A 795 25.61 32.76 -17.93
CA TYR A 795 26.57 32.40 -18.97
C TYR A 795 27.80 33.33 -18.96
N GLU A 796 27.58 34.64 -18.85
CA GLU A 796 28.64 35.64 -18.80
C GLU A 796 29.53 35.51 -17.57
N GLU A 797 28.95 35.28 -16.39
CA GLU A 797 29.70 35.09 -15.14
C GLU A 797 30.52 33.79 -15.14
N THR A 798 30.07 32.78 -15.90
CA THR A 798 30.74 31.48 -15.95
C THR A 798 31.79 31.39 -17.06
N ASP A 799 31.66 32.17 -18.13
CA ASP A 799 32.64 32.25 -19.21
C ASP A 799 33.82 33.14 -18.81
N THR A 800 34.71 32.61 -17.97
CA THR A 800 35.92 33.33 -17.52
C THR A 800 37.01 33.41 -18.60
N ASP A 801 37.02 32.47 -19.54
CA ASP A 801 38.01 32.37 -20.62
C ASP A 801 37.62 33.25 -21.82
N GLY A 802 36.35 33.24 -22.24
CA GLY A 802 35.88 33.85 -23.49
C GLY A 802 36.18 35.35 -23.62
N PRO A 803 35.88 36.19 -22.61
CA PRO A 803 36.22 37.62 -22.62
C PRO A 803 37.72 37.87 -22.67
N GLN A 804 38.53 37.08 -21.95
CA GLN A 804 39.99 37.20 -21.96
C GLN A 804 40.57 36.83 -23.33
N TRP A 805 40.05 35.76 -23.95
CA TRP A 805 40.42 35.36 -25.31
C TRP A 805 39.91 36.36 -26.35
N ALA A 806 38.74 36.95 -26.16
CA ALA A 806 38.24 38.02 -27.02
C ALA A 806 39.18 39.23 -26.99
N ALA A 807 39.57 39.69 -25.79
CA ALA A 807 40.52 40.79 -25.62
C ALA A 807 41.90 40.47 -26.23
N PHE A 808 42.42 39.26 -26.01
CA PHE A 808 43.69 38.81 -26.59
C PHE A 808 43.67 38.78 -28.12
N LEU A 809 42.59 38.24 -28.72
CA LEU A 809 42.46 38.11 -30.17
C LEU A 809 42.12 39.44 -30.85
N GLU A 810 41.36 40.30 -30.17
CA GLU A 810 41.11 41.68 -30.60
C GLU A 810 42.42 42.47 -30.62
N TYR A 811 43.23 42.42 -29.55
CA TYR A 811 44.52 43.08 -29.52
C TYR A 811 45.50 42.50 -30.55
N TRP A 812 45.51 41.17 -30.73
CA TRP A 812 46.27 40.52 -31.79
C TRP A 812 45.90 41.09 -33.17
N HIS A 813 44.60 41.14 -33.47
CA HIS A 813 44.08 41.54 -34.78
C HIS A 813 44.21 43.05 -35.05
N ALA A 814 43.83 43.88 -34.08
CA ALA A 814 43.80 45.33 -34.23
C ALA A 814 45.21 45.96 -34.20
N THR A 815 46.12 45.39 -33.42
CA THR A 815 47.35 46.10 -33.04
C THR A 815 48.62 45.26 -33.24
N ALA A 816 48.72 44.08 -32.59
CA ALA A 816 50.02 43.42 -32.42
C ALA A 816 50.54 42.71 -33.69
N LEU A 817 49.66 42.00 -34.41
CA LEU A 817 50.06 41.04 -35.44
C LEU A 817 49.19 41.11 -36.71
N GLY A 818 47.98 41.69 -36.62
CA GLY A 818 47.06 41.77 -37.75
C GLY A 818 46.60 40.39 -38.25
N THR A 819 46.33 40.31 -39.56
CA THR A 819 45.90 39.08 -40.25
C THR A 819 47.07 38.20 -40.72
N LYS A 820 48.32 38.60 -40.41
CA LYS A 820 49.53 37.85 -40.81
C LYS A 820 49.65 36.53 -40.04
N LYS A 821 50.40 35.62 -40.63
CA LYS A 821 50.58 34.24 -40.15
C LYS A 821 51.88 34.10 -39.36
N TYR A 822 51.81 33.59 -38.13
CA TYR A 822 52.95 33.47 -37.24
C TYR A 822 53.04 32.08 -36.60
N THR A 823 54.26 31.59 -36.41
CA THR A 823 54.51 30.40 -35.57
C THR A 823 54.29 30.74 -34.09
N ALA A 824 54.00 29.73 -33.27
CA ALA A 824 53.89 29.93 -31.81
C ALA A 824 55.16 30.56 -31.21
N ALA A 825 56.35 30.27 -31.75
CA ALA A 825 57.60 30.88 -31.28
C ALA A 825 57.68 32.37 -31.63
N GLN A 826 57.29 32.75 -32.84
CA GLN A 826 57.26 34.16 -33.27
C GLN A 826 56.24 34.98 -32.49
N ILE A 827 55.10 34.38 -32.11
CA ILE A 827 54.08 35.04 -31.28
C ILE A 827 54.65 35.31 -29.89
N VAL A 828 55.38 34.35 -29.30
CA VAL A 828 56.05 34.54 -28.00
C VAL A 828 57.09 35.67 -28.06
N GLU A 829 57.88 35.76 -29.12
CA GLU A 829 58.82 36.88 -29.30
C GLU A 829 58.11 38.23 -29.42
N LYS A 830 56.91 38.26 -30.02
CA LYS A 830 56.10 39.47 -30.12
C LYS A 830 55.47 39.87 -28.78
N ILE A 831 54.99 38.89 -28.02
CA ILE A 831 54.52 39.08 -26.63
C ILE A 831 55.64 39.65 -25.75
N LYS A 832 56.90 39.21 -25.90
CA LYS A 832 58.03 39.77 -25.14
C LYS A 832 58.32 41.24 -25.48
N GLN A 833 58.07 41.64 -26.72
CA GLN A 833 58.39 42.98 -27.22
C GLN A 833 57.28 44.00 -26.96
N ASP A 834 56.06 43.53 -26.68
CA ASP A 834 54.87 44.35 -26.49
C ASP A 834 54.22 44.03 -25.14
N ALA A 835 54.41 44.94 -24.18
CA ALA A 835 53.90 44.79 -22.82
C ALA A 835 52.36 44.79 -22.76
N ASP A 836 51.70 45.50 -23.68
CA ASP A 836 50.25 45.55 -23.80
C ASP A 836 49.71 44.25 -24.43
N PHE A 837 50.46 43.66 -25.38
CA PHE A 837 50.13 42.32 -25.88
C PHE A 837 50.29 41.26 -24.79
N ALA A 838 51.34 41.36 -23.96
CA ALA A 838 51.55 40.46 -22.84
C ALA A 838 50.49 40.59 -21.74
N SER A 839 50.01 41.81 -21.47
CA SER A 839 48.95 42.05 -20.47
C SER A 839 47.58 41.55 -20.94
N SER A 840 47.35 41.48 -22.26
CA SER A 840 46.14 40.90 -22.85
C SER A 840 46.08 39.36 -22.80
N LEU A 841 47.14 38.68 -22.34
CA LEU A 841 47.15 37.21 -22.27
C LEU A 841 46.09 36.69 -21.30
N PRO A 842 45.33 35.65 -21.68
CA PRO A 842 44.41 34.98 -20.78
C PRO A 842 45.14 34.42 -19.56
N GLU A 843 44.48 34.40 -18.40
CA GLU A 843 45.02 34.04 -17.09
C GLU A 843 45.82 32.72 -17.05
N PRO A 844 45.42 31.63 -17.73
CA PRO A 844 46.22 30.39 -17.78
C PRO A 844 47.57 30.54 -18.50
N LEU A 845 47.75 31.62 -19.25
CA LEU A 845 48.94 32.00 -20.00
C LEU A 845 49.61 33.27 -19.44
N ALA A 846 48.97 33.98 -18.52
CA ALA A 846 49.48 35.16 -17.85
C ALA A 846 50.55 34.79 -16.79
N GLY A 847 51.49 35.70 -16.54
CA GLY A 847 52.42 35.61 -15.40
C GLY A 847 53.60 34.64 -15.52
N LEU A 848 53.94 34.13 -16.72
CA LEU A 848 55.13 33.29 -16.88
C LEU A 848 56.41 34.12 -17.06
N PRO A 849 57.53 33.80 -16.37
CA PRO A 849 58.81 34.41 -16.68
C PRO A 849 59.27 33.93 -18.07
N LEU A 850 59.44 34.88 -18.98
CA LEU A 850 59.96 34.63 -20.34
C LEU A 850 61.46 34.96 -20.43
N GLN A 851 62.20 34.72 -19.35
CA GLN A 851 63.59 35.14 -19.21
C GLN A 851 64.57 34.03 -19.67
N GLU A 852 64.33 32.76 -19.31
CA GLU A 852 65.22 31.67 -19.72
C GLU A 852 64.81 31.01 -21.05
N PRO A 853 65.75 30.59 -21.91
CA PRO A 853 65.45 29.91 -23.18
C PRO A 853 64.61 28.63 -23.04
N LYS A 854 64.75 27.90 -21.93
CA LYS A 854 63.97 26.68 -21.66
C LYS A 854 62.51 26.99 -21.35
N GLU A 855 62.27 28.06 -20.60
CA GLU A 855 60.93 28.53 -20.22
C GLU A 855 60.17 29.07 -21.43
N VAL A 856 60.85 29.83 -22.29
CA VAL A 856 60.30 30.34 -23.56
C VAL A 856 59.85 29.19 -24.47
N LYS A 857 60.64 28.11 -24.55
CA LYS A 857 60.29 26.93 -25.33
C LYS A 857 59.09 26.19 -24.73
N ALA A 858 59.04 26.03 -23.42
CA ALA A 858 57.91 25.42 -22.73
C ALA A 858 56.62 26.24 -22.91
N PHE A 859 56.71 27.57 -22.80
CA PHE A 859 55.59 28.47 -23.03
C PHE A 859 55.12 28.45 -24.48
N SER A 860 56.02 28.45 -25.46
CA SER A 860 55.65 28.35 -26.88
C SER A 860 54.85 27.06 -27.18
N ILE A 861 55.21 25.93 -26.53
CA ILE A 861 54.43 24.68 -26.62
C ILE A 861 53.06 24.83 -25.95
N LYS A 862 53.00 25.45 -24.76
CA LYS A 862 51.75 25.70 -24.02
C LYS A 862 50.80 26.59 -24.82
N LEU A 863 51.31 27.71 -25.35
CA LEU A 863 50.60 28.63 -26.21
C LEU A 863 50.12 27.94 -27.49
N GLY A 864 50.98 27.18 -28.17
CA GLY A 864 50.61 26.44 -29.37
C GLY A 864 49.48 25.42 -29.12
N ARG A 865 49.46 24.76 -27.96
CA ARG A 865 48.35 23.86 -27.55
C ARG A 865 47.07 24.66 -27.26
N ALA A 866 47.19 25.81 -26.58
CA ALA A 866 46.05 26.67 -26.26
C ALA A 866 45.37 27.24 -27.51
N LEU A 867 46.15 27.70 -28.50
CA LEU A 867 45.67 28.16 -29.81
C LEU A 867 45.02 27.03 -30.60
N GLN A 868 45.62 25.83 -30.56
CA GLN A 868 45.09 24.65 -31.25
C GLN A 868 43.74 24.17 -30.72
N LYS A 869 43.49 24.29 -29.42
CA LYS A 869 42.20 23.96 -28.79
C LYS A 869 41.08 24.92 -29.21
N ARG A 870 41.43 26.14 -29.63
CA ARG A 870 40.50 27.25 -29.93
C ARG A 870 40.43 27.63 -31.40
N LYS A 871 41.01 26.80 -32.28
CA LYS A 871 41.01 27.01 -33.73
C LYS A 871 39.56 27.06 -34.24
N GLY A 872 39.21 28.14 -34.93
CA GLY A 872 37.91 28.33 -35.59
C GLY A 872 36.78 28.78 -34.65
N THR A 873 36.99 28.82 -33.34
CA THR A 873 36.02 29.33 -32.36
C THR A 873 35.93 30.86 -32.46
N PRO A 874 34.73 31.45 -32.61
CA PRO A 874 34.56 32.91 -32.59
C PRO A 874 34.62 33.46 -31.15
N TYR A 875 35.24 34.63 -30.98
CA TYR A 875 35.33 35.34 -29.71
C TYR A 875 34.97 36.82 -29.87
N GLY A 876 34.25 37.38 -28.89
CA GLY A 876 33.84 38.79 -28.86
C GLY A 876 32.75 39.17 -29.89
N ALA A 877 32.28 40.42 -29.82
CA ALA A 877 31.21 40.93 -30.69
C ALA A 877 31.57 40.89 -32.19
N SER A 878 32.85 41.10 -32.51
CA SER A 878 33.39 41.04 -33.88
C SER A 878 33.67 39.61 -34.37
N ASN A 879 33.34 38.57 -33.58
CA ASN A 879 33.52 37.16 -33.93
C ASN A 879 34.95 36.79 -34.38
N TYR A 880 35.98 37.31 -33.70
CA TYR A 880 37.38 37.02 -34.03
C TYR A 880 37.66 35.51 -33.92
N ARG A 881 38.34 34.95 -34.93
CA ARG A 881 38.65 33.50 -35.02
C ARG A 881 40.13 33.25 -35.20
N LEU A 882 40.64 32.23 -34.51
CA LEU A 882 41.97 31.69 -34.74
C LEU A 882 42.00 30.73 -35.93
N ASN A 883 42.77 31.09 -36.95
CA ASN A 883 43.02 30.26 -38.12
C ASN A 883 44.37 29.54 -37.98
N LYS A 884 44.42 28.32 -38.50
CA LYS A 884 45.64 27.52 -38.59
C LYS A 884 45.91 27.19 -40.05
N SER A 885 47.13 27.47 -40.50
CA SER A 885 47.68 26.99 -41.75
C SER A 885 49.04 26.33 -41.53
N GLU A 886 49.56 25.65 -42.54
CA GLU A 886 50.89 25.04 -42.51
C GLU A 886 51.79 25.76 -43.50
N ASP A 887 53.04 26.00 -43.09
CA ASP A 887 54.06 26.50 -44.00
C ASP A 887 54.46 25.40 -44.99
N THR A 888 54.42 25.69 -46.28
CA THR A 888 54.61 24.71 -47.36
C THR A 888 56.01 24.12 -47.42
N HIS A 889 57.02 24.80 -46.85
CA HIS A 889 58.41 24.35 -46.85
C HIS A 889 58.82 23.69 -45.54
N SER A 890 58.52 24.30 -44.40
CA SER A 890 58.96 23.86 -43.07
C SER A 890 57.95 22.95 -42.35
N LYS A 891 56.72 22.81 -42.89
CA LYS A 891 55.57 22.11 -42.27
C LYS A 891 55.23 22.62 -40.86
N GLN A 892 55.66 23.83 -40.51
CA GLN A 892 55.38 24.43 -39.22
C GLN A 892 53.95 24.96 -39.17
N LYS A 893 53.34 24.89 -37.98
CA LYS A 893 51.98 25.40 -37.74
C LYS A 893 52.02 26.92 -37.64
N LEU A 894 51.27 27.60 -38.50
CA LEU A 894 51.11 29.04 -38.53
C LEU A 894 49.71 29.44 -38.06
N TRP A 895 49.64 30.48 -37.23
CA TRP A 895 48.44 31.01 -36.62
C TRP A 895 48.18 32.44 -37.09
N SER A 896 46.91 32.78 -37.32
CA SER A 896 46.45 34.14 -37.65
C SER A 896 45.05 34.37 -37.11
N VAL A 897 44.68 35.62 -36.87
CA VAL A 897 43.32 36.00 -36.44
C VAL A 897 42.57 36.62 -37.62
N SER A 898 41.28 36.35 -37.75
CA SER A 898 40.39 37.01 -38.71
C SER A 898 39.06 37.38 -38.06
N ASP A 899 38.45 38.46 -38.53
CA ASP A 899 37.08 38.90 -38.26
C ASP A 899 36.04 38.35 -39.27
N ALA A 900 36.51 37.73 -40.35
CA ALA A 900 35.63 37.20 -41.39
C ALA A 900 34.84 35.94 -40.94
N PRO A 901 33.52 35.85 -41.23
CA PRO A 901 32.75 34.64 -41.03
C PRO A 901 33.26 33.51 -41.94
N GLN A 902 33.62 32.37 -41.35
CA GLN A 902 34.14 31.22 -42.12
C GLN A 902 33.05 30.50 -42.94
N ALA A 903 31.77 30.80 -42.68
CA ALA A 903 30.64 30.28 -43.43
C ALA A 903 29.49 31.30 -43.43
N GLN A 904 29.00 31.69 -44.62
CA GLN A 904 27.56 31.85 -44.80
C GLN A 904 26.99 30.43 -44.73
N ALA A 905 26.73 29.93 -43.52
CA ALA A 905 26.09 28.64 -43.37
C ALA A 905 24.62 28.81 -43.79
N ALA A 906 24.35 28.75 -45.09
CA ALA A 906 23.04 28.28 -45.54
C ALA A 906 22.91 26.85 -44.96
N PRO A 907 21.87 26.56 -44.17
CA PRO A 907 21.68 25.22 -43.65
C PRO A 907 21.72 24.25 -44.83
N ALA A 908 22.64 23.29 -44.81
CA ALA A 908 22.70 22.25 -45.82
C ALA A 908 21.44 21.38 -45.65
N ARG A 909 20.35 21.76 -46.30
CA ARG A 909 19.19 20.88 -46.46
C ARG A 909 19.63 19.72 -47.33
N LEU A 910 19.77 18.54 -46.74
CA LEU A 910 19.79 17.29 -47.48
C LEU A 910 18.42 17.12 -48.13
N VAL A 911 18.32 17.45 -49.41
CA VAL A 911 17.14 17.17 -50.23
C VAL A 911 17.19 15.69 -50.60
N TRP A 912 16.38 14.87 -49.94
CA TRP A 912 16.07 13.53 -50.39
C TRP A 912 14.95 13.61 -51.44
N GLY A 913 15.22 13.14 -52.66
CA GLY A 913 14.21 12.98 -53.71
C GLY A 913 14.18 14.08 -54.78
N LYS A 914 15.12 14.04 -55.73
CA LYS A 914 14.73 14.32 -57.13
C LYS A 914 13.92 13.09 -57.59
N LYS A 915 12.60 13.25 -57.78
CA LYS A 915 11.82 12.28 -58.56
C LYS A 915 12.37 12.27 -59.99
N LEU A 916 12.79 11.10 -60.48
CA LEU A 916 12.78 10.81 -61.91
C LEU A 916 11.31 10.92 -62.41
N PRO A 917 11.04 11.26 -63.68
CA PRO A 917 9.67 11.45 -64.14
C PRO A 917 8.91 10.12 -64.06
N GLU A 918 7.75 10.13 -63.42
CA GLU A 918 6.87 8.97 -63.29
C GLU A 918 5.99 8.81 -64.55
N PRO A 919 5.72 7.57 -65.01
CA PRO A 919 4.70 7.31 -66.01
C PRO A 919 3.29 7.33 -65.37
N GLU A 920 2.34 7.92 -66.09
CA GLU A 920 0.97 8.17 -65.66
C GLU A 920 0.14 6.89 -65.38
N PRO A 921 -0.69 6.87 -64.32
CA PRO A 921 -1.81 5.95 -64.21
C PRO A 921 -3.11 6.52 -64.79
N PRO A 922 -4.03 5.69 -65.29
CA PRO A 922 -5.27 6.12 -65.94
C PRO A 922 -6.36 6.57 -64.94
N PRO A 923 -7.43 7.25 -65.40
CA PRO A 923 -8.21 8.16 -64.57
C PRO A 923 -9.53 7.59 -64.00
N LEU A 924 -9.89 8.20 -62.85
CA LEU A 924 -11.21 8.64 -62.35
C LEU A 924 -12.34 7.65 -62.04
N GLU A 925 -12.86 7.77 -60.80
CA GLU A 925 -14.27 7.68 -60.35
C GLU A 925 -14.28 7.96 -58.83
N GLU A 926 -15.32 8.42 -58.13
CA GLU A 926 -16.36 9.43 -58.32
C GLU A 926 -16.79 9.85 -56.89
N GLN A 927 -17.53 10.95 -56.77
CA GLN A 927 -17.86 11.71 -55.55
C GLN A 927 -18.88 11.02 -54.63
N VAL A 928 -18.84 11.28 -53.30
CA VAL A 928 -20.06 11.50 -52.48
C VAL A 928 -19.79 12.48 -51.33
N THR A 929 -20.76 13.38 -51.15
CA THR A 929 -20.89 14.59 -50.31
C THR A 929 -21.33 14.34 -48.85
N THR A 930 -21.03 15.30 -47.97
CA THR A 930 -21.59 15.57 -46.61
C THR A 930 -23.09 16.00 -46.68
N PRO A 931 -23.90 16.02 -45.58
CA PRO A 931 -23.92 17.15 -44.61
C PRO A 931 -24.41 16.85 -43.15
N SER A 932 -24.44 17.95 -42.39
CA SER A 932 -24.65 18.33 -40.96
C SER A 932 -26.05 18.23 -40.32
N GLU A 933 -26.13 18.43 -38.98
CA GLU A 933 -27.03 19.30 -38.14
C GLU A 933 -27.09 18.75 -36.68
N GLU A 934 -26.80 19.45 -35.56
CA GLU A 934 -27.35 20.64 -34.84
C GLU A 934 -28.51 20.39 -33.82
N GLY A 935 -28.36 20.97 -32.60
CA GLY A 935 -29.38 21.26 -31.57
C GLY A 935 -29.36 20.37 -30.31
N MET A 936 -29.60 20.78 -29.06
CA MET A 936 -29.70 22.07 -28.33
C MET A 936 -29.85 21.72 -26.82
N LEU A 937 -29.35 22.56 -25.89
CA LEU A 937 -29.51 22.51 -24.40
C LEU A 937 -30.89 23.05 -23.94
N PRO A 938 -31.31 22.86 -22.66
CA PRO A 938 -31.04 23.80 -21.55
C PRO A 938 -30.83 23.10 -20.17
N ASP A 939 -30.61 23.70 -18.98
CA ASP A 939 -29.99 24.93 -18.42
C ASP A 939 -30.34 24.96 -16.89
N ILE A 940 -29.79 25.93 -16.12
CA ILE A 940 -30.10 26.34 -14.70
C ILE A 940 -29.16 25.70 -13.62
N ALA A 941 -28.12 26.37 -13.06
CA ALA A 941 -28.02 27.55 -12.15
C ALA A 941 -28.48 27.22 -10.70
N ASP A 942 -27.95 27.70 -9.57
CA ASP A 942 -26.85 28.59 -9.13
C ASP A 942 -26.71 28.37 -7.59
N GLU A 943 -25.75 29.04 -6.93
CA GLU A 943 -25.65 29.33 -5.47
C GLU A 943 -24.66 28.53 -4.57
N ALA A 944 -23.64 29.26 -4.09
CA ALA A 944 -22.88 29.09 -2.83
C ALA A 944 -23.41 30.16 -1.82
N PRO A 945 -23.09 30.24 -0.49
CA PRO A 945 -21.73 30.12 0.09
C PRO A 945 -21.55 29.75 1.61
N ALA A 946 -20.27 29.69 2.04
CA ALA A 946 -19.70 30.07 3.37
C ALA A 946 -19.89 29.11 4.57
N SER A 947 -19.02 28.98 5.60
CA SER A 947 -17.60 29.29 5.90
C SER A 947 -17.37 28.96 7.39
N LEU A 948 -16.11 28.64 7.80
CA LEU A 948 -15.54 28.71 9.18
C LEU A 948 -15.79 27.46 10.07
N HIS A 949 -14.89 26.89 10.89
CA HIS A 949 -13.63 27.30 11.51
C HIS A 949 -12.77 26.06 11.82
N ALA A 950 -11.45 26.21 11.79
CA ALA A 950 -10.52 25.30 12.45
C ALA A 950 -10.24 25.83 13.86
N GLU A 951 -10.61 25.07 14.90
CA GLU A 951 -9.98 25.04 16.23
C GLU A 951 -10.71 23.99 17.10
N ASP A 952 -10.30 22.71 17.02
CA ASP A 952 -10.19 21.83 18.20
C ASP A 952 -9.44 20.55 17.83
N ALA A 953 -8.26 20.38 18.43
CA ALA A 953 -7.50 19.14 18.39
C ALA A 953 -7.93 18.27 19.57
N LEU A 954 -8.25 17.00 19.28
CA LEU A 954 -8.68 15.90 20.17
C LEU A 954 -10.21 15.72 20.30
N MET A 955 -10.90 15.52 19.19
CA MET A 955 -12.10 14.69 19.15
C MET A 955 -12.06 13.78 17.93
N HIS A 956 -12.49 12.53 18.10
CA HIS A 956 -12.67 11.55 17.04
C HIS A 956 -13.52 12.16 15.92
N GLU A 957 -13.17 11.93 14.64
CA GLU A 957 -13.94 12.43 13.49
C GLU A 957 -15.42 12.06 13.67
N VAL A 958 -16.21 13.10 13.91
CA VAL A 958 -17.65 13.04 14.01
C VAL A 958 -18.17 13.15 12.57
N SER A 959 -19.18 12.37 12.21
CA SER A 959 -19.75 12.41 10.86
C SER A 959 -20.39 13.78 10.62
N ASP A 960 -19.88 14.49 9.61
CA ASP A 960 -20.33 15.83 9.21
C ASP A 960 -21.63 15.78 8.40
N VAL A 961 -22.14 14.58 8.09
CA VAL A 961 -23.33 14.32 7.29
C VAL A 961 -24.26 13.35 7.99
N CYS A 962 -25.57 13.50 7.76
CA CYS A 962 -26.55 12.63 8.40
C CYS A 962 -26.39 11.19 7.88
N GLU A 963 -26.18 10.24 8.78
CA GLU A 963 -25.91 8.83 8.44
C GLU A 963 -27.16 8.04 8.00
N ALA A 964 -28.27 8.73 7.72
CA ALA A 964 -29.50 8.11 7.21
C ALA A 964 -29.36 7.91 5.69
N PRO A 965 -29.48 6.68 5.16
CA PRO A 965 -29.60 6.43 3.74
C PRO A 965 -30.72 7.31 3.18
N THR A 966 -30.39 8.23 2.27
CA THR A 966 -31.23 9.29 1.66
C THR A 966 -31.15 10.71 2.26
N CYS A 967 -30.53 10.90 3.42
CA CYS A 967 -30.29 12.23 3.97
C CYS A 967 -28.90 12.72 3.58
N GLN A 968 -28.82 13.83 2.83
CA GLN A 968 -27.55 14.49 2.48
C GLN A 968 -27.27 15.73 3.33
N ARG A 969 -28.08 15.95 4.38
CA ARG A 969 -27.97 17.15 5.20
C ARG A 969 -26.69 17.10 6.01
N SER A 970 -25.87 18.14 5.88
CA SER A 970 -24.68 18.31 6.69
C SER A 970 -25.01 18.88 8.07
N ILE A 971 -24.07 18.75 9.00
CA ILE A 971 -24.12 19.41 10.31
C ILE A 971 -24.29 20.95 10.19
N GLU A 972 -23.90 21.53 9.06
CA GLU A 972 -23.95 22.98 8.80
C GLU A 972 -25.35 23.44 8.36
N GLU A 973 -26.20 22.53 7.85
CA GLU A 973 -27.51 22.85 7.27
C GLU A 973 -28.69 22.75 8.27
N VAL A 974 -28.48 22.25 9.49
CA VAL A 974 -29.57 21.87 10.41
C VAL A 974 -29.25 22.31 11.84
N GLU A 975 -30.20 22.97 12.52
CA GLU A 975 -29.97 23.57 13.85
C GLU A 975 -29.74 22.53 14.97
N ASP A 976 -30.32 21.33 14.87
CA ASP A 976 -30.21 20.24 15.86
C ASP A 976 -29.61 18.98 15.21
N PHE A 977 -28.32 18.73 15.47
CA PHE A 977 -27.60 17.52 15.02
C PHE A 977 -27.13 16.71 16.24
N SER A 978 -27.46 15.42 16.28
CA SER A 978 -27.16 14.54 17.41
C SER A 978 -26.13 13.47 17.06
N PHE A 979 -25.17 13.26 17.96
CA PHE A 979 -24.05 12.33 17.77
C PHE A 979 -24.12 11.15 18.71
N ASP A 980 -23.68 9.98 18.25
CA ASP A 980 -23.42 8.84 19.11
C ASP A 980 -21.96 8.75 19.56
N LEU A 981 -21.70 7.81 20.46
CA LEU A 981 -20.39 7.65 21.10
C LEU A 981 -19.29 7.05 20.22
N TYR A 982 -19.62 6.73 18.97
CA TYR A 982 -18.68 6.31 17.94
C TYR A 982 -18.49 7.41 16.88
N GLY A 983 -19.06 8.60 17.11
CA GLY A 983 -18.94 9.76 16.23
C GLY A 983 -19.91 9.77 15.06
N ASN A 984 -20.96 8.94 15.02
CA ASN A 984 -21.93 8.99 13.90
C ASN A 984 -23.01 10.06 14.18
N GLY A 985 -23.39 10.85 13.16
CA GLY A 985 -24.23 12.03 13.32
C GLY A 985 -25.59 11.95 12.60
N TRP A 986 -26.62 12.56 13.20
CA TRP A 986 -28.02 12.51 12.73
C TRP A 986 -28.70 13.87 12.81
N CYS A 987 -29.36 14.31 11.74
CA CYS A 987 -30.10 15.58 11.69
C CYS A 987 -31.43 15.51 12.47
N GLU A 988 -32.07 16.66 12.75
CA GLU A 988 -33.33 16.76 13.51
C GLU A 988 -34.49 15.87 13.01
N HIS A 989 -34.52 15.55 11.71
CA HIS A 989 -35.53 14.69 11.09
C HIS A 989 -35.28 13.20 11.36
N HIS A 990 -34.00 12.84 11.55
CA HIS A 990 -33.51 11.47 11.70
C HIS A 990 -32.88 11.21 13.08
N ARG A 991 -32.91 12.21 13.97
CA ARG A 991 -32.44 12.10 15.36
C ARG A 991 -33.17 11.01 16.12
N ASN A 992 -34.39 10.69 15.69
CA ASN A 992 -35.14 9.53 16.16
C ASN A 992 -34.82 8.33 15.27
N ARG A 993 -33.91 7.49 15.75
CA ARG A 993 -33.47 6.25 15.09
C ARG A 993 -34.64 5.32 14.72
N GLY A 994 -35.74 5.36 15.45
CA GLY A 994 -36.94 4.57 15.11
C GLY A 994 -37.55 4.99 13.78
N GLN A 995 -37.53 6.28 13.46
CA GLN A 995 -38.09 6.83 12.23
C GLN A 995 -37.22 6.50 11.00
N VAL A 996 -35.89 6.49 11.17
CA VAL A 996 -34.93 6.05 10.13
C VAL A 996 -35.11 4.58 9.74
N LEU A 997 -35.44 3.74 10.72
CA LEU A 997 -35.73 2.32 10.49
C LEU A 997 -37.10 2.09 9.81
N GLU A 998 -38.09 2.95 10.06
CA GLU A 998 -39.41 2.90 9.41
C GLU A 998 -39.36 3.31 7.92
N GLU A 999 -38.44 4.20 7.54
CA GLU A 999 -38.26 4.68 6.16
C GLU A 999 -37.35 3.78 5.30
N GLY A 1000 -36.94 2.60 5.80
CA GLY A 1000 -36.23 1.58 5.04
C GLY A 1000 -34.72 1.78 4.94
N ALA A 1001 -34.14 2.59 5.83
CA ALA A 1001 -32.73 2.89 5.91
C ALA A 1001 -32.00 1.98 6.92
N TYR A 1002 -30.87 1.38 6.54
CA TYR A 1002 -30.04 0.56 7.43
C TYR A 1002 -29.19 1.44 8.36
N LEU A 1003 -29.43 1.35 9.67
CA LEU A 1003 -28.59 1.99 10.69
C LEU A 1003 -27.31 1.17 10.93
N SER A 1004 -26.13 1.81 10.83
CA SER A 1004 -24.90 1.29 11.46
C SER A 1004 -25.04 1.42 12.99
N PRO A 1005 -24.82 0.36 13.81
CA PRO A 1005 -25.24 0.36 15.20
C PRO A 1005 -24.24 1.08 16.14
N ALA A 1006 -24.72 2.00 16.99
CA ALA A 1006 -23.88 2.62 18.04
C ALA A 1006 -24.67 3.39 19.14
N PHE A 1007 -24.70 2.96 20.43
CA PHE A 1007 -24.97 3.83 21.63
C PHE A 1007 -24.93 3.06 22.97
N PRO A 1008 -24.46 3.58 24.14
CA PRO A 1008 -23.24 4.28 24.59
C PRO A 1008 -22.35 3.37 25.52
N PRO A 1009 -21.11 3.73 25.92
CA PRO A 1009 -20.36 2.99 26.92
C PRO A 1009 -20.77 3.41 28.34
N LEU A 1010 -21.07 2.42 29.17
CA LEU A 1010 -21.07 2.58 30.62
C LEU A 1010 -19.74 2.04 31.15
N CYS A 1011 -18.77 2.93 31.35
CA CYS A 1011 -17.58 2.58 32.12
C CYS A 1011 -17.88 2.68 33.62
N CYS A 1012 -17.45 1.69 34.41
CA CYS A 1012 -16.27 1.92 35.25
C CYS A 1012 -15.84 0.75 36.14
N ALA A 1013 -14.53 0.64 36.28
CA ALA A 1013 -13.89 0.55 37.58
C ALA A 1013 -13.08 1.85 37.82
N TYR A 1014 -13.59 2.74 38.72
CA TYR A 1014 -13.04 4.02 39.24
C TYR A 1014 -12.75 5.15 38.21
N ARG A 1015 -13.35 6.36 38.17
CA ARG A 1015 -14.44 7.16 38.83
C ARG A 1015 -14.64 8.38 37.86
N GLN A 1016 -15.79 8.99 37.58
CA GLN A 1016 -17.07 9.11 38.27
C GLN A 1016 -18.28 8.96 37.32
N LEU A 1017 -19.31 8.32 37.87
CA LEU A 1017 -20.69 8.27 37.41
C LEU A 1017 -21.41 9.52 37.93
N GLU A 1018 -21.82 10.43 37.03
CA GLU A 1018 -22.89 11.43 37.23
C GLU A 1018 -23.30 12.00 35.85
N GLU A 1019 -22.35 12.20 34.94
CA GLU A 1019 -22.59 12.72 33.57
C GLU A 1019 -23.16 11.67 32.59
N GLY A 1020 -22.81 10.39 32.76
CA GLY A 1020 -23.33 9.29 31.94
C GLY A 1020 -24.80 8.95 32.23
N GLN A 1021 -25.28 9.23 33.45
CA GLN A 1021 -26.67 9.05 33.81
C GLN A 1021 -27.56 10.13 33.16
N ALA A 1022 -27.13 11.39 33.15
CA ALA A 1022 -27.85 12.48 32.49
C ALA A 1022 -27.95 12.28 30.97
N SER A 1023 -26.91 11.72 30.35
CA SER A 1023 -26.87 11.41 28.92
C SER A 1023 -27.77 10.22 28.55
N TRP A 1024 -27.85 9.20 29.43
CA TRP A 1024 -28.78 8.09 29.30
C TRP A 1024 -30.24 8.51 29.56
N GLU A 1025 -30.49 9.36 30.55
CA GLU A 1025 -31.81 9.95 30.84
C GLU A 1025 -32.30 10.89 29.73
N ALA A 1026 -31.39 11.58 29.03
CA ALA A 1026 -31.71 12.39 27.85
C ALA A 1026 -32.06 11.54 26.63
N PHE A 1027 -31.37 10.40 26.44
CA PHE A 1027 -31.65 9.42 25.39
C PHE A 1027 -32.97 8.65 25.61
N VAL A 1028 -33.31 8.36 26.88
CA VAL A 1028 -34.57 7.68 27.24
C VAL A 1028 -35.80 8.59 27.08
N LYS A 1029 -35.63 9.91 27.03
CA LYS A 1029 -36.73 10.88 26.84
C LYS A 1029 -37.22 11.04 25.39
N THR A 1030 -36.63 10.35 24.41
CA THR A 1030 -36.89 10.60 22.98
C THR A 1030 -37.49 9.41 22.20
N VAL A 1031 -38.03 8.38 22.88
CA VAL A 1031 -38.64 7.18 22.27
C VAL A 1031 -40.06 6.93 22.87
N PRO A 1032 -41.05 6.34 22.16
CA PRO A 1032 -42.46 6.34 22.59
C PRO A 1032 -42.75 5.59 23.90
N ASP A 1033 -43.68 6.14 24.70
CA ASP A 1033 -43.85 5.92 26.14
C ASP A 1033 -44.27 4.50 26.60
N GLU A 1034 -44.89 3.66 25.76
CA GLU A 1034 -45.54 2.43 26.24
C GLU A 1034 -44.57 1.29 26.61
N GLY A 1035 -43.45 1.14 25.90
CA GLY A 1035 -42.42 0.14 26.21
C GLY A 1035 -41.47 0.57 27.34
N ILE A 1036 -41.27 1.89 27.47
CA ILE A 1036 -40.38 2.50 28.46
C ILE A 1036 -41.00 2.41 29.86
N LEU A 1037 -42.32 2.58 29.98
CA LEU A 1037 -43.01 2.46 31.26
C LEU A 1037 -42.88 1.05 31.86
N ALA A 1038 -42.94 0.00 31.03
CA ALA A 1038 -42.79 -1.39 31.48
C ALA A 1038 -41.37 -1.71 31.97
N ILE A 1039 -40.35 -1.14 31.32
CA ILE A 1039 -38.93 -1.33 31.67
C ILE A 1039 -38.57 -0.48 32.90
N LEU A 1040 -39.03 0.77 33.00
CA LEU A 1040 -38.86 1.60 34.19
C LEU A 1040 -39.60 1.01 35.40
N GLN A 1041 -40.81 0.47 35.21
CA GLN A 1041 -41.52 -0.27 36.27
C GLN A 1041 -40.79 -1.55 36.68
N ALA A 1042 -40.14 -2.26 35.73
CA ALA A 1042 -39.32 -3.42 36.06
C ALA A 1042 -38.04 -3.05 36.84
N ILE A 1043 -37.40 -1.92 36.49
CA ILE A 1043 -36.22 -1.39 37.19
C ILE A 1043 -36.58 -0.85 38.58
N GLU A 1044 -37.70 -0.13 38.72
CA GLU A 1044 -38.21 0.32 40.03
C GLU A 1044 -38.67 -0.87 40.89
N ALA A 1045 -39.37 -1.85 40.32
CA ALA A 1045 -39.76 -3.08 41.03
C ALA A 1045 -38.56 -3.94 41.43
N TYR A 1046 -37.43 -3.83 40.71
CA TYR A 1046 -36.17 -4.46 41.07
C TYR A 1046 -35.45 -3.70 42.19
N LYS A 1047 -35.41 -2.36 42.13
CA LYS A 1047 -34.86 -1.50 43.20
C LYS A 1047 -35.65 -1.59 44.51
N ALA A 1048 -36.97 -1.76 44.44
CA ALA A 1048 -37.85 -1.96 45.60
C ALA A 1048 -37.75 -3.36 46.24
N ARG A 1049 -36.94 -4.27 45.67
CA ARG A 1049 -36.71 -5.63 46.19
C ARG A 1049 -35.39 -5.79 46.95
N GLU A 1050 -34.63 -4.71 47.19
CA GLU A 1050 -33.57 -4.77 48.20
C GLU A 1050 -34.20 -4.89 49.59
N PRO A 1051 -33.78 -5.88 50.41
CA PRO A 1051 -34.34 -6.08 51.74
C PRO A 1051 -33.93 -4.92 52.66
N GLU A 1052 -34.91 -4.37 53.39
CA GLU A 1052 -34.68 -3.50 54.54
C GLU A 1052 -33.60 -4.12 55.46
N GLU A 1053 -32.62 -3.31 55.86
CA GLU A 1053 -31.72 -3.64 56.95
C GLU A 1053 -32.56 -4.09 58.16
N PRO A 1054 -32.26 -5.25 58.80
CA PRO A 1054 -32.92 -5.58 60.04
C PRO A 1054 -32.52 -4.54 61.09
N SER A 1055 -33.53 -3.84 61.62
CA SER A 1055 -33.38 -2.96 62.77
C SER A 1055 -32.76 -3.70 63.96
N SER A 1056 -31.81 -3.02 64.60
CA SER A 1056 -31.06 -3.30 65.84
C SER A 1056 -29.74 -4.06 65.73
#